data_AF-A0A1F6DCG4-F1
#
_entry.id   AF-A0A1F6DCG4-F1
#
_cell.length_a   1.000
_cell.length_b   1.000
_cell.length_c   1.000
_cell.angle_alpha   90.00
_cell.angle_beta   90.00
_cell.angle_gamma   90.00
#
_symmetry.space_group_name_H-M   'P 1'
#
loop_
_entity.id
_entity.type
_entity.pdbx_description
1 polymer ?
#
loop_
_entity_poly.entity_id
_entity_poly.type
_entity_poly.pdbx_seq_one_letter_code
_entity_poly.pdbx_strand_id
1 'polypeptide(L)'
;MKKYFLDGANRHFRGKNMQALLPSFLFLAACGAFAIFAGSMIATVGSRAIAKRIDVTVTTTQNEALPSVQVYAQLARSKNITLTRNDPNALERWSIDAVFVEKILIGVTADDLQRMDTVTIRIGVKDFALSPSELVAVTDETSLPSILPHIPANDIATYKLFAAPQYVFLEHSRIPVKKEFFGSLINWGGDYVFFIEPIAKASGAVILYILTLFGIFSIYLFHRGKQVMRSDTSPVENSPLSDYLAVLITTLISLIVLALTVITIGFIYTPNTAVILRDAATVYLDFLLPAFLPKPVERLQFILGTGITALSIPFTYYWIRKKIDILTSSRLYALYRNLSLITAGILLIGTCAGLAMSNYLYVAKSIVFDTYGKFFYLLGIFPAVLYLFLQQPSILTRYRHELRITLQAIVMIAFGVIFITSVHTLGATFSEFHTNPLLYPITQVLSGKTLLVDLTSLYGLFPLFIAPIFAMLGGISLFSFSVIMGALTLVSFSLILQSMRQYIKIPWITYAGFMALLFYTYLTHSTETAGIYFQYWPVRILFPALFIYLTGTYLRTENKYAYYSSLLTIALAPLWNFDTGFFVLITWVCVLVYHDFSHSGTMQEKFIRSARHVGSAVLMLTGVLATFAAYTYVTSGSLPSISLFFMYQKLFLSGYFLIPLPPPLHFWGIIALLYLVGLIISIRALLTQKVVYSDKIILMLSLLGIGLLIYYEGRSHDYTLFGPSYPAFILLALYTERLYTHITASKTFLLGHALIFTLLLFVISAAPFSVLSNLPTYAADVKKVVSGYATKDTTSYATNITFIRHHTHEGEAVLILARHKDGLYHAETGTYAALTLPSSTDTFFIHEVETMIDFLSQNTNIKVFAEYPLTLNDLYDTRIATILAEHYTVSASSTAGLLLLERAK
;
A
#
# COMPACT_ATOMS: atom_id res chain seq x y z
N MET A 1 -27.57 -62.49 -6.00
CA MET A 1 -27.69 -62.10 -4.57
C MET A 1 -26.57 -61.16 -4.06
N LYS A 2 -25.98 -60.29 -4.91
CA LYS A 2 -25.00 -59.25 -4.51
C LYS A 2 -25.31 -57.85 -5.06
N LYS A 3 -26.47 -57.69 -5.71
CA LYS A 3 -26.94 -56.45 -6.37
C LYS A 3 -28.24 -55.89 -5.79
N TYR A 4 -28.81 -56.52 -4.75
CA TYR A 4 -30.07 -56.09 -4.12
C TYR A 4 -29.93 -55.61 -2.66
N PHE A 5 -28.74 -55.68 -2.07
CA PHE A 5 -28.46 -55.13 -0.73
C PHE A 5 -27.91 -53.69 -0.75
N LEU A 6 -27.67 -53.11 -1.93
CA LEU A 6 -27.21 -51.72 -2.11
C LEU A 6 -28.36 -50.72 -2.35
N ASP A 7 -29.59 -51.19 -2.60
CA ASP A 7 -30.75 -50.33 -2.92
C ASP A 7 -31.77 -50.15 -1.77
N GLY A 8 -31.62 -50.91 -0.67
CA GLY A 8 -32.57 -50.93 0.45
C GLY A 8 -32.34 -49.84 1.51
N ALA A 9 -31.10 -49.41 1.72
CA ALA A 9 -30.75 -48.38 2.72
C ALA A 9 -31.01 -46.93 2.25
N ASN A 10 -31.51 -46.75 1.02
CA ASN A 10 -31.56 -45.47 0.30
C ASN A 10 -32.92 -44.73 0.36
N ARG A 11 -33.91 -45.26 1.10
CA ARG A 11 -35.32 -44.83 0.98
C ARG A 11 -35.95 -44.09 2.18
N HIS A 12 -35.32 -43.98 3.35
CA HIS A 12 -35.98 -43.45 4.56
C HIS A 12 -35.58 -42.02 5.01
N PHE A 13 -34.80 -41.26 4.21
CA PHE A 13 -34.07 -40.07 4.67
C PHE A 13 -34.39 -38.73 3.92
N ARG A 14 -35.62 -38.15 3.90
CA ARG A 14 -35.95 -37.07 2.89
C ARG A 14 -36.71 -35.75 3.24
N GLY A 15 -36.94 -35.30 4.49
CA GLY A 15 -37.94 -34.21 4.73
C GLY A 15 -37.55 -32.77 5.14
N LYS A 16 -36.41 -32.48 5.81
CA LYS A 16 -36.34 -31.29 6.72
C LYS A 16 -35.27 -30.20 6.46
N ASN A 17 -34.52 -30.24 5.35
CA ASN A 17 -33.45 -29.24 5.07
C ASN A 17 -33.79 -28.18 3.99
N MET A 18 -34.92 -28.30 3.29
CA MET A 18 -35.37 -27.28 2.32
C MET A 18 -35.79 -25.96 3.00
N GLN A 19 -36.37 -26.03 4.20
CA GLN A 19 -36.80 -24.86 4.98
C GLN A 19 -35.62 -24.01 5.53
N ALA A 20 -34.39 -24.54 5.58
CA ALA A 20 -33.21 -23.80 6.05
C ALA A 20 -32.42 -23.12 4.92
N LEU A 21 -32.56 -23.61 3.69
CA LEU A 21 -31.89 -23.09 2.49
C LEU A 21 -32.51 -21.78 2.02
N LEU A 22 -33.85 -21.66 2.05
CA LEU A 22 -34.55 -20.44 1.64
C LEU A 22 -34.23 -19.23 2.55
N PRO A 23 -34.23 -19.33 3.90
CA PRO A 23 -33.77 -18.22 4.76
C PRO A 23 -32.30 -17.88 4.57
N SER A 24 -31.43 -18.89 4.35
CA SER A 24 -30.00 -18.68 4.07
C SER A 24 -29.79 -17.92 2.76
N PHE A 25 -30.60 -18.27 1.76
CA PHE A 25 -30.64 -17.64 0.45
C PHE A 25 -31.17 -16.20 0.52
N LEU A 26 -32.30 -15.99 1.19
CA LEU A 26 -32.87 -14.66 1.43
C LEU A 26 -31.91 -13.78 2.25
N PHE A 27 -31.18 -14.37 3.20
CA PHE A 27 -30.16 -13.66 3.95
C PHE A 27 -28.97 -13.24 3.08
N LEU A 28 -28.44 -14.12 2.23
CA LEU A 28 -27.38 -13.75 1.29
C LEU A 28 -27.85 -12.72 0.27
N ALA A 29 -29.09 -12.86 -0.21
CA ALA A 29 -29.74 -11.88 -1.09
C ALA A 29 -29.86 -10.51 -0.41
N ALA A 30 -30.29 -10.48 0.86
CA ALA A 30 -30.38 -9.26 1.66
C ALA A 30 -28.98 -8.66 1.95
N CYS A 31 -27.98 -9.47 2.29
CA CYS A 31 -26.62 -9.02 2.54
C CYS A 31 -25.95 -8.48 1.28
N GLY A 32 -26.10 -9.13 0.13
CA GLY A 32 -25.56 -8.63 -1.13
C GLY A 32 -26.32 -7.40 -1.62
N ALA A 33 -27.64 -7.34 -1.46
CA ALA A 33 -28.43 -6.14 -1.73
C ALA A 33 -27.95 -4.95 -0.86
N PHE A 34 -27.78 -5.18 0.44
CA PHE A 34 -27.24 -4.20 1.37
C PHE A 34 -25.81 -3.80 1.00
N ALA A 35 -24.96 -4.76 0.60
CA ALA A 35 -23.59 -4.47 0.16
C ALA A 35 -23.55 -3.59 -1.09
N ILE A 36 -24.46 -3.80 -2.05
CA ILE A 36 -24.60 -2.97 -3.25
C ILE A 36 -25.09 -1.56 -2.88
N PHE A 37 -26.09 -1.45 -2.00
CA PHE A 37 -26.59 -0.15 -1.51
C PHE A 37 -25.54 0.62 -0.70
N ALA A 38 -24.99 -0.02 0.34
CA ALA A 38 -23.96 0.56 1.18
C ALA A 38 -22.70 0.89 0.37
N GLY A 39 -22.28 0.00 -0.52
CA GLY A 39 -21.16 0.23 -1.43
C GLY A 39 -21.41 1.43 -2.35
N SER A 40 -22.63 1.63 -2.86
CA SER A 40 -22.95 2.78 -3.70
C SER A 40 -22.97 4.08 -2.89
N MET A 41 -23.52 4.10 -1.68
CA MET A 41 -23.46 5.27 -0.79
C MET A 41 -22.01 5.60 -0.40
N ILE A 42 -21.22 4.60 0.00
CA ILE A 42 -19.81 4.76 0.33
C ILE A 42 -19.02 5.24 -0.88
N ALA A 43 -19.29 4.71 -2.08
CA ALA A 43 -18.65 5.15 -3.31
C ALA A 43 -18.97 6.63 -3.62
N THR A 44 -20.18 7.11 -3.36
CA THR A 44 -20.55 8.54 -3.52
C THR A 44 -19.80 9.45 -2.54
N VAL A 45 -19.54 8.97 -1.33
CA VAL A 45 -18.69 9.67 -0.34
C VAL A 45 -17.22 9.62 -0.73
N GLY A 46 -16.77 8.48 -1.25
CA GLY A 46 -15.42 8.28 -1.75
C GLY A 46 -15.11 9.13 -2.99
N SER A 47 -16.07 9.26 -3.91
CA SER A 47 -15.94 9.93 -5.20
C SER A 47 -15.96 11.46 -5.14
N ARG A 48 -16.11 12.04 -3.94
CA ARG A 48 -16.21 13.50 -3.73
C ARG A 48 -17.36 14.17 -4.51
N ALA A 49 -18.32 13.41 -5.06
CA ALA A 49 -19.42 13.94 -5.88
C ALA A 49 -20.35 14.91 -5.13
N ILE A 50 -20.38 14.79 -3.81
CA ILE A 50 -21.12 15.68 -2.90
C ILE A 50 -20.31 16.90 -2.45
N ALA A 51 -19.00 16.94 -2.68
CA ALA A 51 -18.17 18.09 -2.36
C ALA A 51 -18.27 19.12 -3.49
N LYS A 52 -18.82 20.30 -3.21
CA LYS A 52 -18.89 21.38 -4.20
C LYS A 52 -17.54 22.11 -4.29
N ARG A 53 -17.20 22.56 -5.50
CA ARG A 53 -16.04 23.43 -5.74
C ARG A 53 -16.14 24.67 -4.86
N ILE A 54 -15.03 25.07 -4.27
CA ILE A 54 -14.91 26.33 -3.54
C ILE A 54 -14.00 27.23 -4.37
N ASP A 55 -14.47 28.43 -4.69
CA ASP A 55 -13.63 29.51 -5.20
C ASP A 55 -13.57 30.61 -4.15
N VAL A 56 -12.38 31.12 -3.86
CA VAL A 56 -12.19 32.29 -3.01
C VAL A 56 -11.62 33.38 -3.89
N THR A 57 -12.26 34.54 -3.90
CA THR A 57 -11.82 35.72 -4.64
C THR A 57 -11.67 36.87 -3.65
N VAL A 58 -10.54 37.56 -3.69
CA VAL A 58 -10.32 38.76 -2.90
C VAL A 58 -10.29 39.97 -3.83
N THR A 59 -11.12 40.97 -3.56
CA THR A 59 -11.15 42.22 -4.33
C THR A 59 -10.56 43.37 -3.52
N THR A 60 -9.94 44.32 -4.22
CA THR A 60 -9.41 45.57 -3.67
C THR A 60 -10.14 46.75 -4.28
N THR A 61 -10.22 47.86 -3.56
CA THR A 61 -10.93 49.08 -4.01
C THR A 61 -10.33 49.68 -5.29
N GLN A 62 -9.06 49.36 -5.59
CA GLN A 62 -8.32 49.84 -6.76
C GLN A 62 -7.93 48.71 -7.75
N ASN A 63 -8.43 47.49 -7.54
CA ASN A 63 -8.10 46.29 -8.36
C ASN A 63 -6.59 46.01 -8.50
N GLU A 64 -5.84 46.28 -7.43
CA GLU A 64 -4.41 46.00 -7.27
C GLU A 64 -4.16 44.58 -6.73
N ALA A 65 -2.96 44.05 -6.98
CA ALA A 65 -2.50 42.75 -6.48
C ALA A 65 -2.15 42.79 -4.98
N LEU A 66 -2.42 41.69 -4.28
CA LEU A 66 -2.16 41.50 -2.85
C LEU A 66 -1.22 40.30 -2.64
N PRO A 67 0.09 40.49 -2.83
CA PRO A 67 1.06 39.39 -2.92
C PRO A 67 1.18 38.55 -1.64
N SER A 68 0.75 39.05 -0.48
CA SER A 68 0.80 38.27 0.77
C SER A 68 -0.40 37.35 0.98
N VAL A 69 -1.48 37.52 0.21
CA VAL A 69 -2.71 36.77 0.46
C VAL A 69 -2.53 35.32 0.06
N GLN A 70 -2.83 34.41 0.98
CA GLN A 70 -2.92 33.00 0.68
C GLN A 70 -4.18 32.41 1.28
N VAL A 71 -4.85 31.57 0.50
CA VAL A 71 -6.00 30.81 0.96
C VAL A 71 -5.57 29.38 1.22
N TYR A 72 -5.95 28.87 2.39
CA TYR A 72 -5.74 27.50 2.81
C TYR A 72 -7.07 26.81 3.08
N ALA A 73 -7.07 25.49 2.95
CA ALA A 73 -8.22 24.65 3.26
C ALA A 73 -7.82 23.60 4.29
N GLN A 74 -8.53 23.54 5.41
CA GLN A 74 -8.45 22.40 6.31
C GLN A 74 -9.30 21.26 5.79
N LEU A 75 -8.65 20.14 5.48
CA LEU A 75 -9.32 18.96 4.97
C LEU A 75 -10.00 18.22 6.11
N ALA A 76 -11.30 17.92 5.97
CA ALA A 76 -12.09 17.33 7.05
C ALA A 76 -11.60 15.94 7.50
N ARG A 77 -10.99 15.16 6.60
CA ARG A 77 -10.56 13.77 6.87
C ARG A 77 -9.21 13.69 7.56
N SER A 78 -8.20 14.37 7.02
CA SER A 78 -6.84 14.35 7.58
C SER A 78 -6.63 15.40 8.66
N LYS A 79 -7.52 16.41 8.74
CA LYS A 79 -7.34 17.65 9.51
C LYS A 79 -6.14 18.49 9.06
N ASN A 80 -5.47 18.09 7.99
CA ASN A 80 -4.34 18.81 7.41
C ASN A 80 -4.83 20.10 6.76
N ILE A 81 -4.00 21.13 6.85
CA ILE A 81 -4.19 22.38 6.12
C ILE A 81 -3.39 22.27 4.83
N THR A 82 -4.04 22.53 3.70
CA THR A 82 -3.39 22.56 2.39
C THR A 82 -3.50 23.94 1.80
N LEU A 83 -2.44 24.38 1.13
CA LEU A 83 -2.52 25.54 0.26
C LEU A 83 -3.49 25.25 -0.89
N THR A 84 -4.28 26.26 -1.26
CA THR A 84 -5.22 26.17 -2.37
C THR A 84 -4.57 26.61 -3.68
N ARG A 85 -5.07 26.11 -4.81
CA ARG A 85 -4.46 26.40 -6.12
C ARG A 85 -4.90 27.79 -6.60
N ASN A 86 -3.93 28.66 -6.84
CA ASN A 86 -4.17 29.96 -7.48
C ASN A 86 -4.55 29.74 -8.96
N ASP A 87 -5.59 30.43 -9.45
CA ASP A 87 -5.98 30.43 -10.85
C ASP A 87 -4.99 31.30 -11.64
N PRO A 88 -4.15 30.72 -12.51
CA PRO A 88 -3.11 31.48 -13.21
C PRO A 88 -3.66 32.55 -14.16
N ASN A 89 -4.97 32.54 -14.46
CA ASN A 89 -5.62 33.48 -15.36
C ASN A 89 -6.40 34.61 -14.65
N ALA A 90 -6.44 34.63 -13.31
CA ALA A 90 -7.16 35.63 -12.53
C ALA A 90 -6.32 36.12 -11.33
N LEU A 91 -6.23 37.45 -11.16
CA LEU A 91 -5.61 38.04 -9.95
C LEU A 91 -6.45 37.67 -8.71
N GLU A 92 -5.79 37.20 -7.65
CA GLU A 92 -6.37 36.93 -6.33
C GLU A 92 -7.58 35.98 -6.31
N ARG A 93 -7.52 34.89 -7.11
CA ARG A 93 -8.54 33.83 -7.09
C ARG A 93 -7.93 32.47 -6.79
N TRP A 94 -8.44 31.83 -5.75
CA TRP A 94 -8.08 30.46 -5.37
C TRP A 94 -9.23 29.49 -5.60
N SER A 95 -8.89 28.27 -5.99
CA SER A 95 -9.86 27.21 -6.20
C SER A 95 -9.51 25.95 -5.41
N ILE A 96 -10.55 25.33 -4.85
CA ILE A 96 -10.49 24.04 -4.17
C ILE A 96 -11.48 23.12 -4.85
N ASP A 97 -10.93 22.15 -5.58
CA ASP A 97 -11.72 21.16 -6.30
C ASP A 97 -11.68 19.81 -5.61
N ALA A 98 -12.86 19.19 -5.54
CA ALA A 98 -13.04 17.79 -5.21
C ALA A 98 -12.42 17.35 -3.87
N VAL A 99 -12.52 18.10 -2.76
CA VAL A 99 -12.15 17.59 -1.42
C VAL A 99 -13.15 18.06 -0.37
N PHE A 100 -13.34 17.28 0.71
CA PHE A 100 -14.12 17.70 1.87
C PHE A 100 -13.35 18.73 2.69
N VAL A 101 -13.91 19.94 2.77
CA VAL A 101 -13.32 21.07 3.50
C VAL A 101 -14.12 21.31 4.77
N GLU A 102 -13.41 21.37 5.89
CA GLU A 102 -13.98 21.70 7.19
C GLU A 102 -13.79 23.16 7.54
N LYS A 103 -12.70 23.77 7.06
CA LYS A 103 -12.36 25.16 7.35
C LYS A 103 -11.68 25.79 6.14
N ILE A 104 -12.07 27.02 5.82
CA ILE A 104 -11.34 27.88 4.88
C ILE A 104 -10.59 28.88 5.75
N LEU A 105 -9.30 29.03 5.47
CA LEU A 105 -8.40 29.93 6.18
C LEU A 105 -7.80 30.91 5.19
N ILE A 106 -7.74 32.19 5.56
CA ILE A 106 -7.22 33.27 4.74
C ILE A 106 -6.09 33.90 5.53
N GLY A 107 -4.88 33.76 5.01
CA GLY A 107 -3.67 34.35 5.55
C GLY A 107 -3.31 35.63 4.80
N VAL A 108 -2.96 36.68 5.54
CA VAL A 108 -2.61 37.99 4.97
C VAL A 108 -1.78 38.81 5.96
N THR A 109 -0.91 39.70 5.48
CA THR A 109 -0.19 40.67 6.31
C THR A 109 -1.09 41.84 6.73
N ALA A 110 -0.68 42.58 7.77
CA ALA A 110 -1.45 43.73 8.24
C ALA A 110 -1.64 44.82 7.17
N ASP A 111 -0.66 45.00 6.27
CA ASP A 111 -0.69 46.03 5.23
C ASP A 111 -1.64 45.67 4.07
N ASP A 112 -1.62 44.41 3.63
CA ASP A 112 -2.52 43.92 2.58
C ASP A 112 -3.97 43.82 3.08
N LEU A 113 -4.15 43.51 4.37
CA LEU A 113 -5.47 43.46 5.00
C LEU A 113 -6.21 44.80 4.93
N GLN A 114 -5.50 45.94 5.04
CA GLN A 114 -6.10 47.27 4.93
C GLN A 114 -6.54 47.62 3.51
N ARG A 115 -5.97 46.94 2.51
CA ARG A 115 -6.27 47.14 1.09
C ARG A 115 -7.37 46.23 0.56
N MET A 116 -7.76 45.21 1.33
CA MET A 116 -8.89 44.34 1.01
C MET A 116 -10.21 45.09 1.11
N ASP A 117 -11.05 44.95 0.09
CA ASP A 117 -12.40 45.52 0.05
C ASP A 117 -13.46 44.44 0.36
N THR A 118 -13.45 43.33 -0.36
CA THR A 118 -14.38 42.21 -0.13
C THR A 118 -13.69 40.87 -0.37
N VAL A 119 -13.97 39.90 0.49
CA VAL A 119 -13.61 38.50 0.28
C VAL A 119 -14.86 37.73 -0.11
N THR A 120 -14.91 37.23 -1.34
CA THR A 120 -16.01 36.40 -1.82
C THR A 120 -15.62 34.93 -1.79
N ILE A 121 -16.31 34.13 -0.98
CA ILE A 121 -16.21 32.67 -0.99
C ILE A 121 -17.41 32.14 -1.76
N ARG A 122 -17.19 31.56 -2.94
CA ARG A 122 -18.21 30.85 -3.73
C ARG A 122 -18.10 29.36 -3.46
N ILE A 123 -19.18 28.74 -3.02
CA ILE A 123 -19.27 27.28 -2.85
C ILE A 123 -20.35 26.74 -3.78
N GLY A 124 -19.93 26.03 -4.83
CA GLY A 124 -20.81 25.59 -5.90
C GLY A 124 -21.45 26.76 -6.63
N VAL A 125 -22.72 27.03 -6.33
CA VAL A 125 -23.52 28.12 -6.93
C VAL A 125 -23.86 29.24 -5.94
N LYS A 126 -23.46 29.11 -4.66
CA LYS A 126 -23.79 30.07 -3.60
C LYS A 126 -22.57 30.93 -3.28
N ASP A 127 -22.79 32.24 -3.20
CA ASP A 127 -21.76 33.22 -2.90
C ASP A 127 -21.92 33.75 -1.47
N PHE A 128 -20.80 33.86 -0.76
CA PHE A 128 -20.67 34.48 0.56
C PHE A 128 -19.71 35.64 0.43
N ALA A 129 -20.23 36.87 0.46
CA ALA A 129 -19.41 38.08 0.49
C ALA A 129 -19.12 38.45 1.95
N LEU A 130 -17.84 38.54 2.29
CA LEU A 130 -17.33 38.86 3.62
C LEU A 130 -16.66 40.22 3.57
N SER A 131 -17.01 41.10 4.50
CA SER A 131 -16.22 42.30 4.75
C SER A 131 -14.94 41.95 5.53
N PRO A 132 -13.85 42.74 5.40
CA PRO A 132 -12.63 42.52 6.17
C PRO A 132 -12.87 42.47 7.69
N SER A 133 -13.84 43.23 8.21
CA SER A 133 -14.18 43.24 9.64
C SER A 133 -14.82 41.91 10.10
N GLU A 134 -15.66 41.28 9.26
CA GLU A 134 -16.23 39.97 9.55
C GLU A 134 -15.18 38.86 9.51
N LEU A 135 -14.18 38.98 8.64
CA LEU A 135 -13.05 38.05 8.57
C LEU A 135 -12.16 38.17 9.81
N VAL A 136 -11.83 39.39 10.22
CA VAL A 136 -10.99 39.67 11.40
C VAL A 136 -11.65 39.22 12.70
N ALA A 137 -12.98 39.15 12.76
CA ALA A 137 -13.70 38.66 13.94
C ALA A 137 -13.46 37.17 14.25
N VAL A 138 -12.90 36.40 13.31
CA VAL A 138 -12.69 34.95 13.44
C VAL A 138 -11.21 34.59 13.25
N THR A 139 -10.35 35.11 14.12
CA THR A 139 -8.93 34.78 14.14
C THR A 139 -8.68 33.30 14.43
N ASP A 140 -7.72 32.67 13.73
CA ASP A 140 -7.30 31.29 13.98
C ASP A 140 -5.80 31.16 14.22
N GLU A 141 -5.40 31.41 15.47
CA GLU A 141 -4.01 31.26 15.91
C GLU A 141 -3.60 29.79 16.08
N THR A 142 -4.57 28.88 16.23
CA THR A 142 -4.30 27.44 16.47
C THR A 142 -3.78 26.73 15.23
N SER A 143 -4.21 27.20 14.05
CA SER A 143 -3.81 26.66 12.76
C SER A 143 -2.50 27.26 12.23
N LEU A 144 -2.09 28.41 12.78
CA LEU A 144 -0.89 29.16 12.33
C LEU A 144 0.39 28.29 12.32
N PRO A 145 0.71 27.48 13.36
CA PRO A 145 1.91 26.65 13.34
C PRO A 145 1.96 25.66 12.17
N SER A 146 0.81 25.20 11.68
CA SER A 146 0.72 24.24 10.57
C SER A 146 0.91 24.89 9.20
N ILE A 147 0.87 26.22 9.11
CA ILE A 147 1.04 26.99 7.87
C ILE A 147 2.28 27.88 7.86
N LEU A 148 2.94 28.07 9.01
CA LEU A 148 4.19 28.84 9.13
C LEU A 148 5.19 28.59 7.99
N PRO A 149 5.40 27.34 7.53
CA PRO A 149 6.39 27.06 6.48
C PRO A 149 5.93 27.41 5.06
N HIS A 150 4.70 27.88 4.87
CA HIS A 150 4.18 28.41 3.60
C HIS A 150 4.23 29.95 3.53
N ILE A 151 4.66 30.60 4.61
CA ILE A 151 4.74 32.05 4.75
C ILE A 151 6.21 32.47 4.50
N PRO A 152 6.47 33.47 3.64
CA PRO A 152 7.83 34.02 3.48
C PRO A 152 8.39 34.49 4.83
N ALA A 153 9.67 34.20 5.10
CA ALA A 153 10.31 34.47 6.39
C ALA A 153 10.16 35.94 6.86
N ASN A 154 10.17 36.88 5.91
CA ASN A 154 10.02 38.31 6.17
C ASN A 154 8.61 38.71 6.64
N ASP A 155 7.61 37.90 6.32
CA ASP A 155 6.20 38.21 6.57
C ASP A 155 5.68 37.56 7.87
N ILE A 156 6.37 36.55 8.41
CA ILE A 156 5.94 35.74 9.57
C ILE A 156 5.49 36.61 10.76
N ALA A 157 6.21 37.69 11.05
CA ALA A 157 5.92 38.55 12.21
C ALA A 157 4.63 39.38 12.06
N THR A 158 4.19 39.63 10.82
CA THR A 158 3.03 40.48 10.52
C THR A 158 1.86 39.70 9.90
N TYR A 159 2.08 38.43 9.57
CA TYR A 159 1.09 37.54 8.97
C TYR A 159 0.04 37.11 9.98
N LYS A 160 -1.23 37.28 9.63
CA LYS A 160 -2.36 36.83 10.44
C LYS A 160 -3.22 35.83 9.66
N LEU A 161 -3.78 34.87 10.38
CA LEU A 161 -4.65 33.84 9.82
C LEU A 161 -6.07 34.02 10.34
N PHE A 162 -7.01 34.09 9.41
CA PHE A 162 -8.43 34.24 9.69
C PHE A 162 -9.20 33.06 9.13
N ALA A 163 -10.24 32.63 9.84
CA ALA A 163 -11.12 31.58 9.37
C ALA A 163 -12.39 32.15 8.75
N ALA A 164 -12.94 31.46 7.75
CA ALA A 164 -14.27 31.77 7.28
C ALA A 164 -15.29 31.65 8.44
N PRO A 165 -16.23 32.60 8.59
CA PRO A 165 -17.25 32.56 9.64
C PRO A 165 -18.13 31.30 9.58
N GLN A 166 -18.73 30.95 10.73
CA GLN A 166 -19.56 29.74 10.85
C GLN A 166 -20.78 29.68 9.93
N TYR A 167 -21.21 30.79 9.31
CA TYR A 167 -22.32 30.80 8.36
C TYR A 167 -21.90 30.45 6.92
N VAL A 168 -20.60 30.35 6.65
CA VAL A 168 -20.05 29.99 5.33
C VAL A 168 -20.15 28.47 5.15
N PHE A 169 -21.36 27.99 4.91
CA PHE A 169 -21.65 26.60 4.55
C PHE A 169 -22.78 26.53 3.52
N LEU A 170 -22.71 25.54 2.64
CA LEU A 170 -23.83 25.24 1.75
C LEU A 170 -25.02 24.68 2.53
N GLU A 171 -24.80 23.56 3.22
CA GLU A 171 -25.82 22.87 3.99
C GLU A 171 -25.15 22.06 5.11
N HIS A 172 -25.65 22.14 6.34
CA HIS A 172 -25.17 21.25 7.41
C HIS A 172 -25.75 19.85 7.22
N SER A 173 -24.86 18.86 7.14
CA SER A 173 -25.31 17.47 7.13
C SER A 173 -26.00 17.11 8.45
N ARG A 174 -27.13 16.42 8.36
CA ARG A 174 -27.91 15.90 9.48
C ARG A 174 -27.68 14.41 9.69
N ILE A 175 -26.66 13.85 9.04
CA ILE A 175 -26.31 12.43 9.16
C ILE A 175 -25.97 12.11 10.63
N PRO A 176 -26.69 11.16 11.27
CA PRO A 176 -26.52 10.89 12.70
C PRO A 176 -25.21 10.16 13.02
N VAL A 177 -24.59 9.51 12.02
CA VAL A 177 -23.32 8.78 12.16
C VAL A 177 -22.14 9.72 11.91
N LYS A 178 -21.16 9.77 12.81
CA LYS A 178 -20.05 10.74 12.77
C LYS A 178 -20.55 12.18 12.59
N LYS A 179 -21.52 12.58 13.42
CA LYS A 179 -22.15 13.90 13.41
C LYS A 179 -21.12 15.05 13.38
N GLU A 180 -20.01 14.92 14.10
CA GLU A 180 -18.93 15.91 14.10
C GLU A 180 -18.27 16.06 12.73
N PHE A 181 -17.94 14.95 12.05
CA PHE A 181 -17.29 15.00 10.74
C PHE A 181 -18.23 15.53 9.65
N PHE A 182 -19.43 14.96 9.51
CA PHE A 182 -20.35 15.37 8.45
C PHE A 182 -20.97 16.75 8.73
N GLY A 183 -21.18 17.07 10.01
CA GLY A 183 -21.70 18.36 10.43
C GLY A 183 -20.72 19.51 10.21
N SER A 184 -19.41 19.24 10.15
CA SER A 184 -18.38 20.26 9.95
C SER A 184 -18.04 20.56 8.49
N LEU A 185 -18.67 19.89 7.51
CA LEU A 185 -18.35 20.06 6.09
C LEU A 185 -18.94 21.35 5.51
N ILE A 186 -18.06 22.27 5.11
CA ILE A 186 -18.42 23.57 4.52
C ILE A 186 -19.02 23.40 3.11
N ASN A 187 -18.41 22.54 2.30
CA ASN A 187 -18.78 22.32 0.90
C ASN A 187 -19.67 21.10 0.65
N TRP A 188 -20.53 20.77 1.62
CA TRP A 188 -21.47 19.67 1.53
C TRP A 188 -22.61 19.98 0.55
N GLY A 189 -22.82 19.08 -0.42
CA GLY A 189 -23.85 19.18 -1.45
C GLY A 189 -25.23 18.60 -1.07
N GLY A 190 -25.44 18.31 0.22
CA GLY A 190 -26.72 17.90 0.79
C GLY A 190 -26.87 16.39 1.02
N ASP A 191 -27.62 16.04 2.07
CA ASP A 191 -27.84 14.64 2.48
C ASP A 191 -28.65 13.85 1.43
N TYR A 192 -29.51 14.54 0.66
CA TYR A 192 -30.29 13.92 -0.41
C TYR A 192 -29.41 13.20 -1.45
N VAL A 193 -28.32 13.86 -1.87
CA VAL A 193 -27.36 13.34 -2.87
C VAL A 193 -26.60 12.13 -2.33
N PHE A 194 -26.44 12.05 -1.01
CA PHE A 194 -25.81 10.93 -0.34
C PHE A 194 -26.71 9.69 -0.28
N PHE A 195 -28.01 9.85 -0.02
CA PHE A 195 -28.92 8.72 0.18
C PHE A 195 -29.67 8.32 -1.09
N ILE A 196 -30.36 9.26 -1.75
CA ILE A 196 -31.36 8.91 -2.77
C ILE A 196 -30.72 8.59 -4.12
N GLU A 197 -29.76 9.38 -4.58
CA GLU A 197 -29.10 9.13 -5.88
C GLU A 197 -28.38 7.77 -5.91
N PRO A 198 -27.63 7.35 -4.87
CA PRO A 198 -26.96 6.05 -4.87
C PRO A 198 -27.94 4.90 -4.71
N ILE A 199 -29.01 5.06 -3.92
CA ILE A 199 -30.09 4.07 -3.83
C ILE A 199 -30.77 3.88 -5.18
N ALA A 200 -31.07 4.95 -5.91
CA ALA A 200 -31.66 4.88 -7.25
C ALA A 200 -30.72 4.14 -8.23
N LYS A 201 -29.43 4.48 -8.24
CA LYS A 201 -28.41 3.82 -9.08
C LYS A 201 -28.18 2.34 -8.70
N ALA A 202 -28.29 2.02 -7.42
CA ALA A 202 -28.11 0.66 -6.89
C ALA A 202 -29.33 -0.24 -7.08
N SER A 203 -30.54 0.33 -7.12
CA SER A 203 -31.81 -0.42 -7.18
C SER A 203 -31.84 -1.43 -8.34
N GLY A 204 -31.39 -1.01 -9.54
CA GLY A 204 -31.30 -1.92 -10.70
C GLY A 204 -30.36 -3.10 -10.45
N ALA A 205 -29.20 -2.84 -9.85
CA ALA A 205 -28.21 -3.87 -9.50
C ALA A 205 -28.71 -4.82 -8.42
N VAL A 206 -29.45 -4.31 -7.44
CA VAL A 206 -30.04 -5.11 -6.36
C VAL A 206 -31.14 -6.03 -6.88
N ILE A 207 -32.07 -5.49 -7.68
CA ILE A 207 -33.13 -6.29 -8.31
C ILE A 207 -32.49 -7.42 -9.13
N LEU A 208 -31.49 -7.09 -9.92
CA LEU A 208 -30.81 -8.02 -10.81
C LEU A 208 -29.99 -9.07 -10.05
N TYR A 209 -29.31 -8.67 -8.97
CA TYR A 209 -28.63 -9.59 -8.05
C TYR A 209 -29.59 -10.59 -7.41
N ILE A 210 -30.74 -10.11 -6.93
CA ILE A 210 -31.80 -10.96 -6.34
C ILE A 210 -32.35 -11.93 -7.40
N LEU A 211 -32.59 -11.47 -8.63
CA LEU A 211 -33.08 -12.31 -9.73
C LEU A 211 -32.07 -13.39 -10.12
N THR A 212 -30.77 -13.09 -10.22
CA THR A 212 -29.74 -14.08 -10.54
C THR A 212 -29.57 -15.10 -9.43
N LEU A 213 -29.54 -14.65 -8.18
CA LEU A 213 -29.57 -15.55 -7.04
C LEU A 213 -30.80 -16.47 -7.14
N PHE A 214 -31.96 -15.92 -7.47
CA PHE A 214 -33.20 -16.70 -7.56
C PHE A 214 -33.15 -17.71 -8.71
N GLY A 215 -32.54 -17.35 -9.84
CA GLY A 215 -32.27 -18.26 -10.96
C GLY A 215 -31.34 -19.41 -10.58
N ILE A 216 -30.21 -19.11 -9.93
CA ILE A 216 -29.25 -20.11 -9.43
C ILE A 216 -29.93 -21.03 -8.41
N PHE A 217 -30.71 -20.47 -7.49
CA PHE A 217 -31.45 -21.21 -6.49
C PHE A 217 -32.53 -22.11 -7.12
N SER A 218 -33.23 -21.62 -8.13
CA SER A 218 -34.23 -22.40 -8.89
C SER A 218 -33.57 -23.56 -9.64
N ILE A 219 -32.42 -23.34 -10.28
CA ILE A 219 -31.62 -24.39 -10.93
C ILE A 219 -31.10 -25.42 -9.91
N TYR A 220 -30.63 -24.96 -8.75
CA TYR A 220 -30.19 -25.81 -7.65
C TYR A 220 -31.34 -26.67 -7.10
N LEU A 221 -32.51 -26.08 -6.85
CA LEU A 221 -33.71 -26.79 -6.41
C LEU A 221 -34.17 -27.81 -7.45
N PHE A 222 -34.15 -27.43 -8.73
CA PHE A 222 -34.53 -28.31 -9.85
C PHE A 222 -33.62 -29.54 -9.94
N HIS A 223 -32.30 -29.37 -9.76
CA HIS A 223 -31.34 -30.48 -9.78
C HIS A 223 -31.30 -31.31 -8.48
N ARG A 224 -31.66 -30.73 -7.32
CA ARG A 224 -31.58 -31.40 -6.00
C ARG A 224 -32.92 -31.79 -5.38
N GLY A 225 -34.04 -31.66 -6.09
CA GLY A 225 -35.38 -32.06 -5.64
C GLY A 225 -35.56 -33.54 -5.24
N LYS A 226 -34.49 -34.34 -5.05
CA LYS A 226 -34.56 -35.75 -4.65
C LYS A 226 -33.86 -36.15 -3.36
N GLN A 227 -33.07 -35.31 -2.71
CA GLN A 227 -32.39 -35.72 -1.47
C GLN A 227 -32.15 -34.52 -0.57
N VAL A 228 -32.65 -34.55 0.68
CA VAL A 228 -31.90 -34.24 1.93
C VAL A 228 -32.84 -34.44 3.16
N MET A 229 -32.35 -35.15 4.20
CA MET A 229 -32.88 -35.20 5.58
C MET A 229 -32.02 -34.45 6.62
N ARG A 230 -32.61 -34.27 7.82
CA ARG A 230 -32.06 -34.06 9.19
C ARG A 230 -31.77 -35.41 9.88
N SER A 231 -31.23 -35.56 11.09
CA SER A 231 -30.17 -34.94 11.92
C SER A 231 -30.16 -35.81 13.20
N ASP A 232 -29.12 -36.63 13.41
CA ASP A 232 -29.00 -37.45 14.62
C ASP A 232 -28.61 -36.62 15.85
N THR A 233 -29.12 -37.03 17.01
CA THR A 233 -29.03 -36.33 18.30
C THR A 233 -28.04 -36.97 19.27
N SER A 234 -26.89 -37.43 18.78
CA SER A 234 -25.76 -37.81 19.65
C SER A 234 -24.67 -36.73 19.57
N PRO A 235 -24.01 -36.37 20.68
CA PRO A 235 -22.86 -35.46 20.65
C PRO A 235 -21.76 -36.08 19.79
N VAL A 236 -21.43 -35.44 18.66
CA VAL A 236 -20.33 -35.91 17.81
C VAL A 236 -19.05 -35.23 18.30
N GLU A 237 -18.34 -35.90 19.20
CA GLU A 237 -16.92 -35.60 19.46
C GLU A 237 -16.17 -35.55 18.12
N ASN A 238 -15.38 -34.50 17.90
CA ASN A 238 -14.54 -34.32 16.72
C ASN A 238 -15.27 -34.15 15.37
N SER A 239 -16.42 -33.45 15.34
CA SER A 239 -17.03 -33.06 14.06
C SER A 239 -16.29 -31.89 13.36
N PRO A 240 -16.21 -31.86 12.01
CA PRO A 240 -15.70 -30.69 11.25
C PRO A 240 -16.42 -29.37 11.57
N LEU A 241 -17.64 -29.44 12.10
CA LEU A 241 -18.43 -28.30 12.54
C LEU A 241 -17.86 -27.63 13.79
N SER A 242 -17.40 -28.43 14.76
CA SER A 242 -16.85 -27.89 16.02
C SER A 242 -15.52 -27.19 15.80
N ASP A 243 -14.68 -27.70 14.89
CA ASP A 243 -13.41 -27.03 14.57
C ASP A 243 -13.63 -25.72 13.80
N TYR A 244 -14.54 -25.69 12.81
CA TYR A 244 -14.91 -24.46 12.12
C TYR A 244 -15.42 -23.39 13.09
N LEU A 245 -16.31 -23.77 14.01
CA LEU A 245 -16.84 -22.86 15.03
C LEU A 245 -15.76 -22.36 15.99
N ALA A 246 -14.82 -23.23 16.40
CA ALA A 246 -13.72 -22.83 17.26
C ALA A 246 -12.86 -21.75 16.59
N VAL A 247 -12.43 -21.97 15.34
CA VAL A 247 -11.66 -20.99 14.57
C VAL A 247 -12.43 -19.68 14.40
N LEU A 248 -13.73 -19.75 14.08
CA LEU A 248 -14.55 -18.57 13.86
C LEU A 248 -14.72 -17.74 15.13
N ILE A 249 -15.07 -18.36 16.25
CA ILE A 249 -15.29 -17.67 17.52
C ILE A 249 -13.95 -17.13 18.07
N THR A 250 -12.85 -17.87 17.92
CA THR A 250 -11.50 -17.38 18.24
C THR A 250 -11.15 -16.15 17.42
N THR A 251 -11.53 -16.10 16.14
CA THR A 251 -11.33 -14.91 15.29
C THR A 251 -12.09 -13.71 15.82
N LEU A 252 -13.38 -13.87 16.17
CA LEU A 252 -14.20 -12.79 16.72
C LEU A 252 -13.64 -12.28 18.06
N ILE A 253 -13.24 -13.18 18.97
CA ILE A 253 -12.64 -12.80 20.24
C ILE A 253 -11.30 -12.08 20.03
N SER A 254 -10.48 -12.53 19.07
CA SER A 254 -9.20 -11.89 18.75
C SER A 254 -9.39 -10.45 18.26
N LEU A 255 -10.45 -10.18 17.49
CA LEU A 255 -10.83 -8.82 17.07
C LEU A 255 -11.31 -7.96 18.25
N ILE A 256 -12.03 -8.55 19.21
CA ILE A 256 -12.44 -7.86 20.44
C ILE A 256 -11.22 -7.52 21.30
N VAL A 257 -10.29 -8.46 21.49
CA VAL A 257 -9.03 -8.23 22.21
C VAL A 257 -8.25 -7.10 21.55
N LEU A 258 -8.11 -7.13 20.22
CA LEU A 258 -7.46 -6.05 19.48
C LEU A 258 -8.13 -4.70 19.74
N ALA A 259 -9.45 -4.62 19.61
CA ALA A 259 -10.20 -3.39 19.84
C ALA A 259 -10.04 -2.86 21.27
N LEU A 260 -10.12 -3.74 22.28
CA LEU A 260 -9.90 -3.37 23.67
C LEU A 260 -8.48 -2.86 23.90
N THR A 261 -7.46 -3.52 23.37
CA THR A 261 -6.07 -3.07 23.46
C THR A 261 -5.87 -1.69 22.83
N VAL A 262 -6.42 -1.47 21.64
CA VAL A 262 -6.35 -0.17 20.94
C VAL A 262 -7.01 0.93 21.78
N ILE A 263 -8.21 0.68 22.31
CA ILE A 263 -8.95 1.62 23.15
C ILE A 263 -8.17 1.92 24.43
N THR A 264 -7.68 0.89 25.13
CA THR A 264 -6.91 1.05 26.37
C THR A 264 -5.65 1.87 26.16
N ILE A 265 -4.88 1.62 25.10
CA ILE A 265 -3.68 2.42 24.79
C ILE A 265 -4.06 3.86 24.47
N GLY A 266 -5.13 4.09 23.70
CA GLY A 266 -5.60 5.43 23.37
C GLY A 266 -6.02 6.26 24.60
N PHE A 267 -6.46 5.60 25.67
CA PHE A 267 -6.79 6.26 26.94
C PHE A 267 -5.57 6.50 27.85
N ILE A 268 -4.60 5.58 27.87
CA ILE A 268 -3.48 5.60 28.84
C ILE A 268 -2.25 6.35 28.30
N TYR A 269 -2.04 6.34 26.97
CA TYR A 269 -0.83 6.87 26.36
C TYR A 269 -1.09 8.15 25.57
N THR A 270 -0.76 9.29 26.17
CA THR A 270 -0.94 10.64 25.62
C THR A 270 0.39 11.42 25.54
N PRO A 271 1.30 11.01 24.63
CA PRO A 271 2.60 11.66 24.49
C PRO A 271 2.48 13.10 23.97
N ASN A 272 3.38 13.98 24.41
CA ASN A 272 3.45 15.35 23.94
C ASN A 272 4.16 15.42 22.57
N THR A 273 3.38 15.53 21.50
CA THR A 273 3.90 15.62 20.13
C THR A 273 4.62 16.93 19.83
N ALA A 274 4.38 18.00 20.60
CA ALA A 274 5.06 19.28 20.41
C ALA A 274 6.56 19.20 20.70
N VAL A 275 6.98 18.32 21.62
CA VAL A 275 8.40 18.07 21.89
C VAL A 275 9.06 17.43 20.67
N ILE A 276 8.41 16.43 20.06
CA ILE A 276 8.92 15.75 18.85
C ILE A 276 9.08 16.74 17.69
N LEU A 277 8.12 17.65 17.52
CA LEU A 277 8.20 18.69 16.48
C LEU A 277 9.30 19.71 16.76
N ARG A 278 9.51 20.09 18.02
CA ARG A 278 10.61 20.99 18.42
C ARG A 278 11.97 20.34 18.15
N ASP A 279 12.13 19.07 18.48
CA ASP A 279 13.35 18.33 18.21
C ASP A 279 13.57 18.15 16.70
N ALA A 280 12.49 17.98 15.93
CA ALA A 280 12.57 17.93 14.46
C ALA A 280 13.06 19.27 13.87
N ALA A 281 12.56 20.41 14.38
CA ALA A 281 12.95 21.75 13.91
C ALA A 281 14.43 22.09 14.13
N THR A 282 15.15 21.39 15.00
CA THR A 282 16.60 21.62 15.19
C THR A 282 17.47 20.78 14.27
N VAL A 283 16.88 19.82 13.55
CA VAL A 283 17.61 18.80 12.77
C VAL A 283 17.27 18.88 11.27
N TYR A 284 16.01 19.13 10.94
CA TYR A 284 15.49 19.07 9.57
C TYR A 284 15.19 20.45 9.01
N LEU A 285 15.18 20.55 7.68
CA LEU A 285 14.92 21.80 6.97
C LEU A 285 13.51 22.33 7.23
N ASP A 286 13.38 23.65 7.38
CA ASP A 286 12.13 24.31 7.77
C ASP A 286 10.96 23.99 6.84
N PHE A 287 11.20 23.94 5.52
CA PHE A 287 10.16 23.63 4.53
C PHE A 287 9.60 22.21 4.65
N LEU A 288 10.29 21.31 5.36
CA LEU A 288 9.85 19.92 5.61
C LEU A 288 9.00 19.79 6.87
N LEU A 289 9.08 20.75 7.80
CA LEU A 289 8.36 20.70 9.08
C LEU A 289 6.84 20.50 8.94
N PRO A 290 6.12 21.06 7.93
CA PRO A 290 4.69 20.75 7.73
C PRO A 290 4.40 19.27 7.49
N ALA A 291 5.37 18.52 6.97
CA ALA A 291 5.20 17.11 6.70
C ALA A 291 5.37 16.24 7.95
N PHE A 292 5.86 16.77 9.08
CA PHE A 292 6.02 16.00 10.32
C PHE A 292 4.69 15.87 11.07
N LEU A 293 4.13 14.66 11.04
CA LEU A 293 2.85 14.29 11.67
C LEU A 293 3.06 13.10 12.62
N PRO A 294 3.76 13.27 13.76
CA PRO A 294 4.10 12.17 14.66
C PRO A 294 2.85 11.46 15.21
N LYS A 295 2.84 10.12 15.16
CA LYS A 295 1.72 9.26 15.64
C LYS A 295 2.18 8.16 16.61
N PRO A 296 2.83 8.55 17.72
CA PRO A 296 3.31 7.58 18.69
C PRO A 296 2.19 6.69 19.28
N VAL A 297 0.96 7.21 19.41
CA VAL A 297 -0.19 6.44 19.92
C VAL A 297 -0.62 5.34 18.95
N GLU A 298 -0.85 5.68 17.68
CA GLU A 298 -1.27 4.72 16.63
C GLU A 298 -0.20 3.64 16.43
N ARG A 299 1.08 4.03 16.42
CA ARG A 299 2.22 3.12 16.32
C ARG A 299 2.24 2.11 17.46
N LEU A 300 2.05 2.58 18.69
CA LEU A 300 2.01 1.71 19.88
C LEU A 300 0.79 0.80 19.86
N GLN A 301 -0.38 1.33 19.45
CA GLN A 301 -1.61 0.55 19.24
C GLN A 301 -1.39 -0.58 18.24
N PHE A 302 -0.72 -0.31 17.12
CA PHE A 302 -0.43 -1.31 16.11
C PHE A 302 0.50 -2.42 16.63
N ILE A 303 1.63 -2.04 17.24
CA ILE A 303 2.65 -2.99 17.73
C ILE A 303 2.10 -3.85 18.87
N LEU A 304 1.55 -3.23 19.93
CA LEU A 304 1.03 -3.95 21.08
C LEU A 304 -0.27 -4.67 20.76
N GLY A 305 -1.16 -4.08 19.96
CA GLY A 305 -2.39 -4.72 19.50
C GLY A 305 -2.08 -6.01 18.75
N THR A 306 -1.16 -5.97 17.80
CA THR A 306 -0.73 -7.16 17.05
C THR A 306 -0.10 -8.21 17.97
N GLY A 307 0.82 -7.81 18.85
CA GLY A 307 1.52 -8.72 19.77
C GLY A 307 0.59 -9.39 20.78
N ILE A 308 -0.23 -8.60 21.48
CA ILE A 308 -1.17 -9.09 22.49
C ILE A 308 -2.23 -10.00 21.85
N THR A 309 -2.80 -9.59 20.71
CA THR A 309 -3.77 -10.44 19.99
C THR A 309 -3.14 -11.77 19.60
N ALA A 310 -1.94 -11.79 19.02
CA ALA A 310 -1.25 -13.02 18.64
C ALA A 310 -1.00 -13.96 19.85
N LEU A 311 -0.55 -13.42 20.98
CA LEU A 311 -0.31 -14.18 22.21
C LEU A 311 -1.60 -14.69 22.85
N SER A 312 -2.74 -14.05 22.63
CA SER A 312 -4.04 -14.47 23.16
C SER A 312 -4.67 -15.65 22.41
N ILE A 313 -4.28 -15.90 21.15
CA ILE A 313 -4.89 -16.92 20.29
C ILE A 313 -4.84 -18.33 20.90
N PRO A 314 -3.71 -18.84 21.43
CA PRO A 314 -3.68 -20.20 21.97
C PRO A 314 -4.64 -20.41 23.13
N PHE A 315 -4.70 -19.45 24.05
CA PHE A 315 -5.56 -19.49 25.23
C PHE A 315 -7.05 -19.41 24.84
N THR A 316 -7.39 -18.49 23.95
CA THR A 316 -8.77 -18.30 23.49
C THR A 316 -9.25 -19.50 22.67
N TYR A 317 -8.43 -20.05 21.77
CA TYR A 317 -8.76 -21.27 21.02
C TYR A 317 -9.00 -22.46 21.95
N TYR A 318 -8.09 -22.71 22.89
CA TYR A 318 -8.24 -23.81 23.85
C TYR A 318 -9.50 -23.67 24.70
N TRP A 319 -9.76 -22.48 25.23
CA TRP A 319 -10.94 -22.19 26.04
C TRP A 319 -12.24 -22.38 25.26
N ILE A 320 -12.31 -21.85 24.03
CA ILE A 320 -13.47 -22.00 23.15
C ILE A 320 -13.68 -23.46 22.76
N ARG A 321 -12.62 -24.19 22.45
CA ARG A 321 -12.72 -25.61 22.08
C ARG A 321 -13.39 -26.41 23.21
N LYS A 322 -12.92 -26.23 24.45
CA LYS A 322 -13.51 -26.87 25.64
C LYS A 322 -14.99 -26.54 25.82
N LYS A 323 -15.43 -25.33 25.47
CA LYS A 323 -16.85 -24.93 25.56
C LYS A 323 -17.70 -25.50 24.44
N ILE A 324 -17.17 -25.56 23.21
CA ILE A 324 -17.88 -26.12 22.05
C ILE A 324 -18.09 -27.63 22.22
N ASP A 325 -17.10 -28.34 22.76
CA ASP A 325 -17.16 -29.80 22.91
C ASP A 325 -18.26 -30.27 23.91
N ILE A 326 -18.78 -29.37 24.76
CA ILE A 326 -19.89 -29.65 25.70
C ILE A 326 -21.28 -29.42 25.05
N LEU A 327 -21.34 -28.80 23.86
CA LEU A 327 -22.62 -28.48 23.20
C LEU A 327 -23.30 -29.73 22.63
N THR A 328 -24.63 -29.79 22.75
CA THR A 328 -25.43 -30.80 22.04
C THR A 328 -25.38 -30.59 20.53
N SER A 329 -25.46 -31.66 19.74
CA SER A 329 -25.35 -31.58 18.26
C SER A 329 -26.39 -30.65 17.61
N SER A 330 -27.58 -30.53 18.19
CA SER A 330 -28.62 -29.60 17.72
C SER A 330 -28.22 -28.13 17.93
N ARG A 331 -27.69 -27.81 19.12
CA ARG A 331 -27.18 -26.47 19.45
C ARG A 331 -25.92 -26.14 18.65
N LEU A 332 -25.01 -27.10 18.49
CA LEU A 332 -23.81 -26.97 17.67
C LEU A 332 -24.14 -26.64 16.22
N TYR A 333 -25.08 -27.38 15.62
CA TYR A 333 -25.49 -27.14 14.24
C TYR A 333 -26.22 -25.79 14.07
N ALA A 334 -27.09 -25.42 15.01
CA ALA A 334 -27.77 -24.12 14.97
C ALA A 334 -26.77 -22.96 15.06
N LEU A 335 -25.81 -23.05 15.98
CA LEU A 335 -24.72 -22.08 16.13
C LEU A 335 -23.87 -22.01 14.87
N TYR A 336 -23.43 -23.16 14.34
CA TYR A 336 -22.67 -23.26 13.10
C TYR A 336 -23.37 -22.58 11.93
N ARG A 337 -24.64 -22.91 11.70
CA ARG A 337 -25.42 -22.35 10.58
C ARG A 337 -25.55 -20.84 10.71
N ASN A 338 -25.99 -20.35 11.87
CA ASN A 338 -26.27 -18.93 12.06
C ASN A 338 -24.98 -18.10 12.00
N LEU A 339 -23.92 -18.52 12.70
CA LEU A 339 -22.64 -17.81 12.66
C LEU A 339 -22.01 -17.86 11.27
N SER A 340 -22.06 -18.98 10.56
CA SER A 340 -21.55 -19.07 9.19
C SER A 340 -22.22 -18.07 8.24
N LEU A 341 -23.55 -17.93 8.34
CA LEU A 341 -24.30 -16.97 7.53
C LEU A 341 -23.92 -15.54 7.91
N ILE A 342 -23.99 -15.20 9.20
CA ILE A 342 -23.65 -13.86 9.69
C ILE A 342 -22.24 -13.48 9.26
N THR A 343 -21.25 -14.37 9.43
CA THR A 343 -19.88 -14.14 9.03
C THR A 343 -19.74 -13.93 7.52
N ALA A 344 -20.35 -14.79 6.70
CA ALA A 344 -20.30 -14.61 5.25
C ALA A 344 -20.93 -13.27 4.82
N GLY A 345 -22.04 -12.88 5.45
CA GLY A 345 -22.69 -11.58 5.23
C GLY A 345 -21.79 -10.41 5.64
N ILE A 346 -21.21 -10.44 6.84
CA ILE A 346 -20.28 -9.40 7.33
C ILE A 346 -19.04 -9.31 6.43
N LEU A 347 -18.46 -10.44 6.02
CA LEU A 347 -17.28 -10.45 5.15
C LEU A 347 -17.60 -9.90 3.77
N LEU A 348 -18.75 -10.26 3.19
CA LEU A 348 -19.19 -9.71 1.90
C LEU A 348 -19.39 -8.20 2.00
N ILE A 349 -20.15 -7.74 3.00
CA ILE A 349 -20.41 -6.32 3.25
C ILE A 349 -19.10 -5.58 3.51
N GLY A 350 -18.24 -6.09 4.39
CA GLY A 350 -16.95 -5.50 4.72
C GLY A 350 -15.98 -5.47 3.54
N THR A 351 -16.00 -6.49 2.67
CA THR A 351 -15.19 -6.49 1.44
C THR A 351 -15.69 -5.44 0.46
N CYS A 352 -17.00 -5.39 0.19
CA CYS A 352 -17.58 -4.39 -0.71
C CYS A 352 -17.43 -2.97 -0.17
N ALA A 353 -17.70 -2.75 1.12
CA ALA A 353 -17.54 -1.46 1.78
C ALA A 353 -16.07 -1.03 1.81
N GLY A 354 -15.15 -1.95 2.16
CA GLY A 354 -13.72 -1.70 2.18
C GLY A 354 -13.16 -1.34 0.82
N LEU A 355 -13.54 -2.08 -0.22
CA LEU A 355 -13.18 -1.77 -1.60
C LEU A 355 -13.76 -0.42 -2.08
N ALA A 356 -14.97 -0.07 -1.65
CA ALA A 356 -15.59 1.22 -1.96
C ALA A 356 -14.96 2.39 -1.19
N MET A 357 -14.43 2.16 0.02
CA MET A 357 -13.75 3.16 0.83
C MET A 357 -12.31 3.43 0.37
N SER A 358 -11.64 2.41 -0.17
CA SER A 358 -10.30 2.57 -0.76
C SER A 358 -10.38 3.40 -2.05
N ASN A 359 -9.45 4.32 -2.21
CA ASN A 359 -9.42 5.33 -3.26
C ASN A 359 -9.61 4.70 -4.65
N TYR A 360 -10.45 5.38 -5.43
CA TYR A 360 -11.23 4.89 -6.56
C TYR A 360 -10.40 4.27 -7.70
N LEU A 361 -9.13 4.65 -7.85
CA LEU A 361 -8.35 4.38 -9.06
C LEU A 361 -8.04 2.89 -9.30
N TYR A 362 -7.75 2.14 -8.23
CA TYR A 362 -7.35 0.73 -8.32
C TYR A 362 -8.53 -0.22 -8.52
N VAL A 363 -9.63 0.11 -7.85
CA VAL A 363 -10.84 -0.70 -7.81
C VAL A 363 -11.71 -0.40 -9.03
N ALA A 364 -11.75 0.85 -9.51
CA ALA A 364 -12.53 1.23 -10.70
C ALA A 364 -12.15 0.45 -11.96
N LYS A 365 -10.87 0.09 -12.10
CA LYS A 365 -10.38 -0.74 -13.23
C LYS A 365 -10.76 -2.21 -13.09
N SER A 366 -11.20 -2.66 -11.93
CA SER A 366 -11.68 -4.04 -11.78
C SER A 366 -13.00 -4.23 -12.52
N ILE A 367 -13.18 -5.37 -13.18
CA ILE A 367 -14.44 -5.74 -13.82
C ILE A 367 -15.61 -5.73 -12.83
N VAL A 368 -15.34 -5.93 -11.53
CA VAL A 368 -16.36 -5.93 -10.46
C VAL A 368 -16.94 -4.54 -10.19
N PHE A 369 -16.21 -3.48 -10.55
CA PHE A 369 -16.60 -2.09 -10.26
C PHE A 369 -16.75 -1.23 -11.52
N ASP A 370 -16.40 -1.77 -12.70
CA ASP A 370 -16.72 -1.18 -13.99
C ASP A 370 -18.23 -0.98 -14.19
N THR A 371 -18.63 0.03 -14.95
CA THR A 371 -20.02 0.44 -15.15
C THR A 371 -20.90 -0.69 -15.68
N TYR A 372 -20.44 -1.41 -16.71
CA TYR A 372 -21.19 -2.49 -17.35
C TYR A 372 -20.58 -3.87 -17.03
N GLY A 373 -19.26 -3.93 -16.91
CA GLY A 373 -18.49 -5.13 -16.56
C GLY A 373 -18.95 -5.76 -15.26
N LYS A 374 -19.38 -4.96 -14.27
CA LYS A 374 -19.86 -5.49 -12.98
C LYS A 374 -21.09 -6.37 -13.14
N PHE A 375 -22.02 -5.98 -14.01
CA PHE A 375 -23.23 -6.74 -14.28
C PHE A 375 -22.91 -7.99 -15.08
N PHE A 376 -22.07 -7.87 -16.10
CA PHE A 376 -21.62 -9.02 -16.88
C PHE A 376 -20.92 -10.07 -16.01
N TYR A 377 -20.08 -9.62 -15.08
CA TYR A 377 -19.39 -10.49 -14.15
C TYR A 377 -20.34 -11.13 -13.13
N LEU A 378 -21.18 -10.34 -12.46
CA LEU A 378 -22.08 -10.82 -11.41
C LEU A 378 -23.17 -11.78 -11.92
N LEU A 379 -23.65 -11.58 -13.14
CA LEU A 379 -24.82 -12.29 -13.69
C LEU A 379 -24.46 -13.41 -14.65
N GLY A 380 -23.32 -13.27 -15.32
CA GLY A 380 -22.83 -14.25 -16.30
C GLY A 380 -21.64 -15.03 -15.76
N ILE A 381 -20.48 -14.37 -15.67
CA ILE A 381 -19.18 -15.03 -15.43
C ILE A 381 -19.16 -15.75 -14.08
N PHE A 382 -19.43 -15.03 -12.99
CA PHE A 382 -19.29 -15.59 -11.65
C PHE A 382 -20.25 -16.75 -11.36
N PRO A 383 -21.56 -16.66 -11.71
CA PRO A 383 -22.46 -17.82 -11.63
C PRO A 383 -21.98 -19.02 -12.45
N ALA A 384 -21.46 -18.81 -13.65
CA ALA A 384 -20.92 -19.88 -14.49
C ALA A 384 -19.69 -20.53 -13.85
N VAL A 385 -18.74 -19.73 -13.35
CA VAL A 385 -17.56 -20.21 -12.61
C VAL A 385 -18.01 -21.00 -11.38
N LEU A 386 -18.91 -20.46 -10.57
CA LEU A 386 -19.42 -21.14 -9.37
C LEU A 386 -20.11 -22.47 -9.71
N TYR A 387 -20.91 -22.50 -10.77
CA TYR A 387 -21.56 -23.72 -11.25
C TYR A 387 -20.53 -24.79 -11.67
N LEU A 388 -19.48 -24.40 -12.40
CA LEU A 388 -18.39 -25.32 -12.78
C LEU A 388 -17.70 -25.92 -11.55
N PHE A 389 -17.47 -25.13 -10.51
CA PHE A 389 -16.82 -25.57 -9.28
C PHE A 389 -17.70 -26.48 -8.42
N LEU A 390 -19.00 -26.20 -8.33
CA LEU A 390 -19.91 -26.91 -7.42
C LEU A 390 -20.63 -28.11 -8.06
N GLN A 391 -20.94 -28.05 -9.36
CA GLN A 391 -21.81 -29.03 -10.02
C GLN A 391 -21.11 -29.80 -11.16
N GLN A 392 -20.15 -29.19 -11.85
CA GLN A 392 -19.48 -29.80 -13.00
C GLN A 392 -17.93 -29.77 -12.91
N PRO A 393 -17.32 -30.24 -11.80
CA PRO A 393 -15.86 -30.23 -11.66
C PRO A 393 -15.15 -31.13 -12.69
N SER A 394 -15.88 -32.08 -13.30
CA SER A 394 -15.40 -32.92 -14.41
C SER A 394 -15.05 -32.11 -15.66
N ILE A 395 -15.74 -30.99 -15.92
CA ILE A 395 -15.44 -30.09 -17.06
C ILE A 395 -14.11 -29.38 -16.82
N LEU A 396 -13.92 -28.83 -15.61
CA LEU A 396 -12.65 -28.19 -15.22
C LEU A 396 -11.49 -29.20 -15.28
N THR A 397 -11.76 -30.45 -14.95
CA THR A 397 -10.77 -31.54 -15.05
C THR A 397 -10.48 -31.90 -16.51
N ARG A 398 -11.50 -31.94 -17.37
CA ARG A 398 -11.38 -32.23 -18.81
C ARG A 398 -10.53 -31.19 -19.53
N TYR A 399 -10.80 -29.91 -19.30
CA TYR A 399 -10.11 -28.78 -19.96
C TYR A 399 -8.99 -28.16 -19.11
N ARG A 400 -8.45 -28.93 -18.14
CA ARG A 400 -7.46 -28.42 -17.19
C ARG A 400 -6.17 -27.95 -17.87
N HIS A 401 -5.82 -28.55 -19.00
CA HIS A 401 -4.57 -28.28 -19.70
C HIS A 401 -4.67 -26.98 -20.50
N GLU A 402 -5.74 -26.82 -21.25
CA GLU A 402 -6.09 -25.65 -22.04
C GLU A 402 -6.27 -24.44 -21.12
N LEU A 403 -7.06 -24.58 -20.05
CA LEU A 403 -7.25 -23.51 -19.08
C LEU A 403 -5.92 -23.06 -18.46
N ARG A 404 -5.04 -24.02 -18.12
CA ARG A 404 -3.71 -23.71 -17.60
C ARG A 404 -2.86 -22.96 -18.63
N ILE A 405 -2.83 -23.40 -19.89
CA ILE A 405 -2.05 -22.74 -20.95
C ILE A 405 -2.57 -21.31 -21.18
N THR A 406 -3.88 -21.12 -21.25
CA THR A 406 -4.48 -19.79 -21.44
C THR A 406 -4.09 -18.84 -20.31
N LEU A 407 -4.19 -19.28 -19.05
CA LEU A 407 -3.78 -18.45 -17.92
C LEU A 407 -2.28 -18.16 -17.91
N GLN A 408 -1.45 -19.14 -18.27
CA GLN A 408 0.00 -18.94 -18.43
C GLN A 408 0.30 -17.91 -19.51
N ALA A 409 -0.38 -17.97 -20.66
CA ALA A 409 -0.22 -17.00 -21.73
C ALA A 409 -0.59 -15.58 -21.26
N ILE A 410 -1.69 -15.42 -20.52
CA ILE A 410 -2.07 -14.12 -19.94
C ILE A 410 -1.00 -13.61 -18.97
N VAL A 411 -0.44 -14.47 -18.12
CA VAL A 411 0.67 -14.09 -17.23
C VAL A 411 1.91 -13.67 -18.03
N MET A 412 2.25 -14.37 -19.10
CA MET A 412 3.40 -14.01 -19.95
C MET A 412 3.17 -12.67 -20.67
N ILE A 413 1.95 -12.40 -21.13
CA ILE A 413 1.59 -11.09 -21.69
C ILE A 413 1.74 -10.00 -20.62
N ALA A 414 1.25 -10.24 -19.41
CA ALA A 414 1.41 -9.31 -18.30
C ALA A 414 2.88 -9.05 -17.98
N PHE A 415 3.75 -10.07 -18.00
CA PHE A 415 5.19 -9.89 -17.83
C PHE A 415 5.83 -9.06 -18.95
N GLY A 416 5.40 -9.27 -20.20
CA GLY A 416 5.81 -8.43 -21.33
C GLY A 416 5.43 -6.96 -21.13
N VAL A 417 4.18 -6.70 -20.73
CA VAL A 417 3.70 -5.35 -20.40
C VAL A 417 4.54 -4.74 -19.28
N ILE A 418 4.71 -5.45 -18.16
CA ILE A 418 5.48 -4.99 -17.00
C ILE A 418 6.91 -4.61 -17.40
N PHE A 419 7.58 -5.46 -18.17
CA PHE A 419 8.96 -5.21 -18.57
C PHE A 419 9.06 -4.02 -19.51
N ILE A 420 8.25 -3.98 -20.58
CA ILE A 420 8.31 -2.89 -21.55
C ILE A 420 8.01 -1.54 -20.88
N THR A 421 7.00 -1.48 -20.01
CA THR A 421 6.67 -0.23 -19.30
C THR A 421 7.72 0.16 -18.27
N SER A 422 8.56 -0.78 -17.82
CA SER A 422 9.70 -0.49 -16.92
C SER A 422 10.86 0.16 -17.66
N VAL A 423 11.01 -0.03 -18.97
CA VAL A 423 12.21 0.43 -19.69
C VAL A 423 12.05 1.90 -20.08
N HIS A 424 12.77 2.77 -19.37
CA HIS A 424 12.75 4.22 -19.57
C HIS A 424 13.90 4.69 -20.46
N THR A 425 13.65 5.75 -21.23
CA THR A 425 14.67 6.51 -21.96
C THR A 425 14.44 8.00 -21.74
N LEU A 426 15.40 8.83 -22.17
CA LEU A 426 15.29 10.29 -22.07
C LEU A 426 14.10 10.89 -22.84
N GLY A 427 13.54 10.14 -23.81
CA GLY A 427 12.35 10.53 -24.58
C GLY A 427 11.03 9.99 -24.01
N ALA A 428 11.08 9.09 -23.02
CA ALA A 428 9.91 8.52 -22.37
C ALA A 428 9.59 9.27 -21.06
N THR A 429 8.32 9.27 -20.65
CA THR A 429 7.93 9.83 -19.35
C THR A 429 8.42 8.93 -18.21
N PHE A 430 9.22 9.47 -17.29
CA PHE A 430 9.61 8.83 -16.03
C PHE A 430 9.51 9.82 -14.86
N SER A 431 9.49 9.30 -13.62
CA SER A 431 9.41 10.13 -12.42
C SER A 431 10.80 10.44 -11.93
N GLU A 432 11.25 11.68 -12.16
CA GLU A 432 12.50 12.22 -11.61
C GLU A 432 12.57 12.00 -10.09
N PHE A 433 11.54 12.46 -9.38
CA PHE A 433 11.43 12.36 -7.92
C PHE A 433 11.61 10.93 -7.39
N HIS A 434 10.98 9.93 -8.00
CA HIS A 434 11.08 8.54 -7.51
C HIS A 434 12.30 7.77 -8.04
N THR A 435 12.85 8.19 -9.19
CA THR A 435 14.01 7.52 -9.80
C THR A 435 15.32 7.97 -9.16
N ASN A 436 15.42 9.27 -8.83
CA ASN A 436 16.66 9.88 -8.39
C ASN A 436 17.25 9.30 -7.09
N PRO A 437 16.46 9.05 -6.02
CA PRO A 437 16.95 8.39 -4.80
C PRO A 437 17.53 6.98 -5.00
N LEU A 438 17.25 6.36 -6.15
CA LEU A 438 17.77 5.03 -6.51
C LEU A 438 18.97 5.13 -7.43
N LEU A 439 18.87 5.99 -8.45
CA LEU A 439 19.89 6.13 -9.48
C LEU A 439 21.15 6.82 -8.93
N TYR A 440 20.99 7.93 -8.20
CA TYR A 440 22.09 8.71 -7.65
C TYR A 440 23.09 7.87 -6.82
N PRO A 441 22.66 7.14 -5.76
CA PRO A 441 23.63 6.42 -4.93
C PRO A 441 24.35 5.29 -5.68
N ILE A 442 23.72 4.67 -6.70
CA ILE A 442 24.40 3.67 -7.52
C ILE A 442 25.50 4.34 -8.36
N THR A 443 25.17 5.45 -9.02
CA THR A 443 26.13 6.21 -9.82
C THR A 443 27.31 6.65 -8.97
N GLN A 444 27.08 7.19 -7.77
CA GLN A 444 28.17 7.66 -6.93
C GLN A 444 29.05 6.53 -6.38
N VAL A 445 28.47 5.36 -6.10
CA VAL A 445 29.24 4.16 -5.72
C VAL A 445 30.12 3.69 -6.89
N LEU A 446 29.60 3.70 -8.12
CA LEU A 446 30.38 3.38 -9.32
C LEU A 446 31.54 4.35 -9.53
N SER A 447 31.34 5.63 -9.21
CA SER A 447 32.36 6.66 -9.30
C SER A 447 33.33 6.67 -8.09
N GLY A 448 33.26 5.69 -7.19
CA GLY A 448 34.24 5.46 -6.12
C GLY A 448 33.84 5.89 -4.72
N LYS A 449 32.63 6.44 -4.51
CA LYS A 449 32.17 6.78 -3.16
C LYS A 449 31.76 5.55 -2.36
N THR A 450 31.96 5.60 -1.05
CA THR A 450 31.64 4.51 -0.13
C THR A 450 30.38 4.82 0.69
N LEU A 451 29.37 3.94 0.63
CA LEU A 451 28.15 4.07 1.44
C LEU A 451 28.47 4.02 2.94
N LEU A 452 27.78 4.85 3.72
CA LEU A 452 27.94 5.05 5.17
C LEU A 452 29.29 5.64 5.59
N VAL A 453 30.06 6.15 4.64
CA VAL A 453 31.27 6.97 4.86
C VAL A 453 31.08 8.29 4.12
N ASP A 454 30.95 8.24 2.80
CA ASP A 454 30.84 9.41 1.92
C ASP A 454 29.39 9.77 1.55
N LEU A 455 28.48 8.79 1.53
CA LEU A 455 27.08 9.06 1.24
C LEU A 455 26.14 8.09 1.94
N THR A 456 24.86 8.47 1.99
CA THR A 456 23.76 7.63 2.43
C THR A 456 22.84 7.27 1.27
N SER A 457 21.95 6.31 1.49
CA SER A 457 20.96 5.87 0.52
C SER A 457 19.64 5.64 1.24
N LEU A 458 18.57 6.24 0.73
CA LEU A 458 17.24 6.20 1.33
C LEU A 458 16.71 4.77 1.50
N TYR A 459 17.09 3.86 0.61
CA TYR A 459 16.54 2.50 0.55
C TYR A 459 17.52 1.41 0.97
N GLY A 460 18.48 1.74 1.85
CA GLY A 460 19.47 0.81 2.37
C GLY A 460 20.70 0.68 1.48
N LEU A 461 21.43 -0.42 1.62
CA LEU A 461 22.72 -0.65 0.95
C LEU A 461 22.57 -1.43 -0.36
N PHE A 462 21.35 -1.54 -0.91
CA PHE A 462 21.11 -2.15 -2.22
C PHE A 462 22.05 -1.65 -3.35
N PRO A 463 22.54 -0.38 -3.38
CA PRO A 463 23.45 0.05 -4.44
C PRO A 463 24.74 -0.78 -4.49
N LEU A 464 25.25 -1.27 -3.36
CA LEU A 464 26.47 -2.11 -3.33
C LEU A 464 26.27 -3.46 -4.01
N PHE A 465 25.04 -3.97 -4.04
CA PHE A 465 24.70 -5.24 -4.66
C PHE A 465 24.52 -5.10 -6.18
N ILE A 466 24.02 -3.94 -6.65
CA ILE A 466 23.70 -3.73 -8.06
C ILE A 466 24.84 -3.03 -8.81
N ALA A 467 25.62 -2.15 -8.17
CA ALA A 467 26.72 -1.43 -8.81
C ALA A 467 27.69 -2.36 -9.58
N PRO A 468 28.11 -3.54 -9.08
CA PRO A 468 28.96 -4.45 -9.85
C PRO A 468 28.37 -4.87 -11.20
N ILE A 469 27.04 -4.98 -11.31
CA ILE A 469 26.36 -5.31 -12.56
C ILE A 469 26.56 -4.19 -13.60
N PHE A 470 26.43 -2.93 -13.18
CA PHE A 470 26.64 -1.78 -14.08
C PHE A 470 28.10 -1.58 -14.44
N ALA A 471 29.03 -1.85 -13.52
CA ALA A 471 30.46 -1.86 -13.83
C ALA A 471 30.78 -2.87 -14.96
N MET A 472 30.18 -4.06 -14.92
CA MET A 472 30.33 -5.06 -15.99
C MET A 472 29.66 -4.66 -17.32
N LEU A 473 28.64 -3.81 -17.29
CA LEU A 473 27.95 -3.30 -18.48
C LEU A 473 28.64 -2.08 -19.10
N GLY A 474 29.74 -1.61 -18.52
CA GLY A 474 30.51 -0.45 -19.00
C GLY A 474 29.94 0.90 -18.57
N GLY A 475 29.12 0.93 -17.51
CA GLY A 475 28.56 2.16 -16.95
C GLY A 475 27.06 2.08 -16.67
N ILE A 476 26.52 3.15 -16.08
CA ILE A 476 25.11 3.30 -15.77
C ILE A 476 24.49 4.41 -16.62
N SER A 477 23.22 4.25 -16.96
CA SER A 477 22.37 5.21 -17.66
C SER A 477 20.93 4.98 -17.24
N LEU A 478 20.01 5.91 -17.54
CA LEU A 478 18.58 5.71 -17.26
C LEU A 478 18.05 4.44 -17.92
N PHE A 479 18.50 4.18 -19.15
CA PHE A 479 18.12 2.99 -19.90
C PHE A 479 18.61 1.71 -19.23
N SER A 480 19.93 1.58 -19.00
CA SER A 480 20.50 0.37 -18.39
C SER A 480 19.96 0.16 -16.97
N PHE A 481 19.81 1.22 -16.18
CA PHE A 481 19.20 1.18 -14.86
C PHE A 481 17.79 0.60 -14.92
N SER A 482 16.92 1.17 -15.76
CA SER A 482 15.52 0.78 -15.85
C SER A 482 15.32 -0.65 -16.38
N VAL A 483 16.19 -1.11 -17.30
CA VAL A 483 16.23 -2.51 -17.77
C VAL A 483 16.53 -3.47 -16.62
N ILE A 484 17.56 -3.19 -15.82
CA ILE A 484 17.94 -4.03 -14.67
C ILE A 484 16.82 -4.05 -13.62
N MET A 485 16.23 -2.89 -13.31
CA MET A 485 15.12 -2.81 -12.35
C MET A 485 13.85 -3.51 -12.84
N GLY A 486 13.54 -3.42 -14.13
CA GLY A 486 12.46 -4.19 -14.78
C GLY A 486 12.72 -5.69 -14.73
N ALA A 487 13.95 -6.14 -15.01
CA ALA A 487 14.34 -7.55 -14.93
C ALA A 487 14.23 -8.09 -13.50
N LEU A 488 14.72 -7.35 -12.50
CA LEU A 488 14.61 -7.70 -11.08
C LEU A 488 13.15 -7.76 -10.61
N THR A 489 12.28 -6.90 -11.17
CA THR A 489 10.83 -6.96 -10.92
C THR A 489 10.23 -8.26 -11.45
N LEU A 490 10.58 -8.66 -12.68
CA LEU A 490 10.16 -9.95 -13.24
C LEU A 490 10.70 -11.14 -12.45
N VAL A 491 11.95 -11.10 -11.99
CA VAL A 491 12.55 -12.13 -11.13
C VAL A 491 11.76 -12.25 -9.83
N SER A 492 11.43 -11.13 -9.19
CA SER A 492 10.65 -11.11 -7.94
C SER A 492 9.28 -11.75 -8.12
N PHE A 493 8.53 -11.37 -9.16
CA PHE A 493 7.23 -11.96 -9.47
C PHE A 493 7.32 -13.42 -9.91
N SER A 494 8.39 -13.81 -10.61
CA SER A 494 8.65 -15.20 -10.98
C SER A 494 8.89 -16.06 -9.76
N LEU A 495 9.68 -15.60 -8.78
CA LEU A 495 9.91 -16.30 -7.51
C LEU A 495 8.60 -16.48 -6.74
N ILE A 496 7.74 -15.46 -6.70
CA ILE A 496 6.41 -15.55 -6.09
C ILE A 496 5.55 -16.59 -6.82
N LEU A 497 5.49 -16.57 -8.17
CA LEU A 497 4.73 -17.55 -8.94
C LEU A 497 5.24 -18.98 -8.73
N GLN A 498 6.56 -19.20 -8.74
CA GLN A 498 7.13 -20.52 -8.47
C GLN A 498 6.81 -20.98 -7.05
N SER A 499 6.83 -20.08 -6.07
CA SER A 499 6.40 -20.38 -4.70
C SER A 499 4.93 -20.78 -4.64
N MET A 500 4.04 -20.04 -5.31
CA MET A 500 2.63 -20.39 -5.38
C MET A 500 2.42 -21.76 -6.04
N ARG A 501 3.18 -22.10 -7.08
CA ARG A 501 3.16 -23.45 -7.70
C ARG A 501 3.68 -24.55 -6.78
N GLN A 502 4.58 -24.21 -5.85
CA GLN A 502 5.05 -25.14 -4.84
C GLN A 502 3.97 -25.43 -3.78
N TYR A 503 3.16 -24.42 -3.43
CA TYR A 503 2.22 -24.48 -2.30
C TYR A 503 0.81 -24.91 -2.71
N ILE A 504 0.38 -24.48 -3.90
CA ILE A 504 -0.97 -24.66 -4.43
C ILE A 504 -0.91 -25.70 -5.54
N LYS A 505 -1.62 -26.82 -5.36
CA LYS A 505 -1.63 -27.96 -6.28
C LYS A 505 -2.58 -27.79 -7.45
N ILE A 506 -3.58 -26.92 -7.32
CA ILE A 506 -4.61 -26.68 -8.35
C ILE A 506 -4.17 -25.56 -9.29
N PRO A 507 -3.75 -25.85 -10.55
CA PRO A 507 -3.09 -24.86 -11.40
C PRO A 507 -3.94 -23.61 -11.67
N TRP A 508 -5.25 -23.76 -11.94
CA TRP A 508 -6.12 -22.61 -12.17
C TRP A 508 -6.16 -21.67 -10.96
N ILE A 509 -6.26 -22.19 -9.73
CA ILE A 509 -6.27 -21.36 -8.51
C ILE A 509 -4.91 -20.67 -8.34
N THR A 510 -3.81 -21.36 -8.66
CA THR A 510 -2.47 -20.77 -8.66
C THR A 510 -2.37 -19.57 -9.58
N TYR A 511 -2.73 -19.71 -10.86
CA TYR A 511 -2.58 -18.62 -11.83
C TYR A 511 -3.62 -17.51 -11.64
N ALA A 512 -4.88 -17.84 -11.33
CA ALA A 512 -5.89 -16.83 -11.04
C ALA A 512 -5.54 -16.04 -9.76
N GLY A 513 -5.05 -16.72 -8.72
CA GLY A 513 -4.55 -16.07 -7.50
C GLY A 513 -3.34 -15.19 -7.76
N PHE A 514 -2.42 -15.64 -8.62
CA PHE A 514 -1.26 -14.84 -9.03
C PHE A 514 -1.66 -13.62 -9.88
N MET A 515 -2.67 -13.75 -10.75
CA MET A 515 -3.23 -12.61 -11.49
C MET A 515 -3.92 -11.63 -10.54
N ALA A 516 -4.62 -12.09 -9.50
CA ALA A 516 -5.18 -11.22 -8.47
C ALA A 516 -4.07 -10.42 -7.78
N LEU A 517 -2.97 -11.08 -7.41
CA LEU A 517 -1.78 -10.42 -6.89
C LEU A 517 -1.26 -9.37 -7.89
N LEU A 518 -0.92 -9.75 -9.13
CA LEU A 518 -0.38 -8.80 -10.12
C LEU A 518 -1.31 -7.62 -10.40
N PHE A 519 -2.61 -7.88 -10.55
CA PHE A 519 -3.59 -6.85 -10.86
C PHE A 519 -3.71 -5.82 -9.73
N TYR A 520 -3.95 -6.29 -8.51
CA TYR A 520 -4.18 -5.41 -7.37
C TYR A 520 -2.91 -4.77 -6.83
N THR A 521 -1.74 -5.41 -6.97
CA THR A 521 -0.50 -4.86 -6.43
C THR A 521 0.33 -4.08 -7.43
N TYR A 522 0.22 -4.32 -8.73
CA TYR A 522 1.13 -3.73 -9.73
C TYR A 522 0.43 -3.11 -10.94
N LEU A 523 -0.33 -3.91 -11.71
CA LEU A 523 -0.83 -3.50 -13.03
C LEU A 523 -1.82 -2.33 -12.98
N THR A 524 -2.53 -2.16 -11.86
CA THR A 524 -3.43 -1.02 -11.69
C THR A 524 -2.68 0.28 -11.37
N HIS A 525 -1.48 0.18 -10.77
CA HIS A 525 -0.63 1.31 -10.41
C HIS A 525 0.22 1.83 -11.57
N SER A 526 0.81 0.92 -12.37
CA SER A 526 1.78 1.25 -13.42
C SER A 526 1.23 2.10 -14.57
N THR A 527 -0.10 2.20 -14.70
CA THR A 527 -0.77 2.87 -15.83
C THR A 527 -1.11 4.35 -15.58
N GLU A 528 -0.92 4.86 -14.36
CA GLU A 528 -1.38 6.22 -14.00
C GLU A 528 -0.27 7.13 -13.48
N THR A 529 0.74 6.59 -12.81
CA THR A 529 1.89 7.38 -12.39
C THR A 529 2.85 7.54 -13.55
N ALA A 530 3.44 8.73 -13.70
CA ALA A 530 4.41 9.10 -14.73
C ALA A 530 5.76 8.34 -14.60
N GLY A 531 5.76 7.05 -14.29
CA GLY A 531 6.94 6.20 -14.11
C GLY A 531 6.66 5.03 -13.15
N ILE A 532 7.43 3.94 -13.31
CA ILE A 532 7.37 2.77 -12.43
C ILE A 532 8.02 3.06 -11.07
N TYR A 533 7.36 2.63 -10.00
CA TYR A 533 7.79 2.87 -8.62
C TYR A 533 8.88 1.90 -8.16
N PHE A 534 10.09 2.08 -8.70
CA PHE A 534 11.21 1.16 -8.53
C PHE A 534 11.65 0.94 -7.08
N GLN A 535 11.40 1.92 -6.21
CA GLN A 535 11.68 1.86 -4.78
C GLN A 535 10.83 0.83 -4.03
N TYR A 536 9.76 0.32 -4.64
CA TYR A 536 9.00 -0.81 -4.12
C TYR A 536 9.25 -2.07 -4.95
N TRP A 537 9.08 -1.98 -6.27
CA TRP A 537 9.36 -3.07 -7.21
C TRP A 537 10.57 -2.73 -8.07
N PRO A 538 11.76 -3.28 -7.83
CA PRO A 538 12.04 -4.50 -7.08
C PRO A 538 12.55 -4.30 -5.64
N VAL A 539 12.94 -3.09 -5.23
CA VAL A 539 13.83 -2.88 -4.07
C VAL A 539 13.26 -3.46 -2.77
N ARG A 540 11.96 -3.33 -2.52
CA ARG A 540 11.33 -3.85 -1.28
C ARG A 540 10.74 -5.25 -1.43
N ILE A 541 10.66 -5.81 -2.65
CA ILE A 541 10.00 -7.10 -2.89
C ILE A 541 10.97 -8.25 -3.20
N LEU A 542 12.19 -7.96 -3.67
CA LEU A 542 13.14 -9.00 -4.10
C LEU A 542 13.48 -9.99 -2.98
N PHE A 543 13.94 -9.50 -1.83
CA PHE A 543 14.30 -10.35 -0.70
C PHE A 543 13.10 -11.06 -0.07
N PRO A 544 11.94 -10.41 0.13
CA PRO A 544 10.74 -11.13 0.52
C PRO A 544 10.30 -12.21 -0.47
N ALA A 545 10.45 -12.02 -1.79
CA ALA A 545 10.15 -13.03 -2.79
C ALA A 545 11.13 -14.22 -2.73
N LEU A 546 12.44 -13.95 -2.59
CA LEU A 546 13.47 -14.96 -2.32
C LEU A 546 13.16 -15.74 -1.04
N PHE A 547 12.83 -15.03 0.05
CA PHE A 547 12.47 -15.61 1.33
C PHE A 547 11.30 -16.58 1.21
N ILE A 548 10.22 -16.17 0.54
CA ILE A 548 9.05 -17.03 0.34
C ILE A 548 9.50 -18.31 -0.38
N TYR A 549 10.21 -18.20 -1.51
CA TYR A 549 10.63 -19.36 -2.31
C TYR A 549 11.58 -20.31 -1.57
N LEU A 550 12.62 -19.75 -0.97
CA LEU A 550 13.66 -20.49 -0.27
C LEU A 550 13.10 -21.20 0.97
N THR A 551 12.23 -20.53 1.72
CA THR A 551 11.61 -21.11 2.92
C THR A 551 10.70 -22.27 2.56
N GLY A 552 9.87 -22.14 1.53
CA GLY A 552 9.10 -23.26 1.03
C GLY A 552 9.96 -24.45 0.68
N THR A 553 11.05 -24.20 -0.07
CA THR A 553 12.00 -25.24 -0.52
C THR A 553 12.67 -25.94 0.66
N TYR A 554 13.14 -25.19 1.64
CA TYR A 554 13.70 -25.74 2.87
C TYR A 554 12.67 -26.58 3.63
N LEU A 555 11.45 -26.07 3.87
CA LEU A 555 10.41 -26.79 4.62
C LEU A 555 9.94 -28.10 3.95
N ARG A 556 10.23 -28.29 2.65
CA ARG A 556 9.94 -29.54 1.93
C ARG A 556 11.11 -30.53 1.95
N THR A 557 12.34 -30.03 1.94
CA THR A 557 13.55 -30.85 1.76
C THR A 557 14.29 -31.12 3.07
N GLU A 558 14.21 -30.19 4.02
CA GLU A 558 14.94 -30.16 5.29
C GLU A 558 16.45 -30.38 5.12
N ASN A 559 16.97 -29.98 3.96
CA ASN A 559 18.37 -30.15 3.60
C ASN A 559 19.23 -29.08 4.28
N LYS A 560 20.35 -29.49 4.90
CA LYS A 560 21.32 -28.57 5.54
C LYS A 560 21.86 -27.49 4.61
N TYR A 561 22.12 -27.80 3.34
CA TYR A 561 22.58 -26.83 2.36
C TYR A 561 21.50 -25.81 2.05
N ALA A 562 20.25 -26.27 1.86
CA ALA A 562 19.11 -25.38 1.69
C ALA A 562 18.88 -24.49 2.93
N TYR A 563 19.12 -25.01 4.14
CA TYR A 563 19.05 -24.24 5.37
C TYR A 563 20.07 -23.10 5.39
N TYR A 564 21.36 -23.41 5.24
CA TYR A 564 22.42 -22.41 5.35
C TYR A 564 22.46 -21.45 4.16
N SER A 565 22.11 -21.91 2.95
CA SER A 565 21.97 -21.01 1.79
C SER A 565 20.82 -20.03 2.01
N SER A 566 19.67 -20.52 2.49
CA SER A 566 18.52 -19.65 2.81
C SER A 566 18.88 -18.66 3.90
N LEU A 567 19.51 -19.12 4.98
CA LEU A 567 19.92 -18.28 6.09
C LEU A 567 20.91 -17.19 5.68
N LEU A 568 21.91 -17.51 4.84
CA LEU A 568 22.83 -16.54 4.29
C LEU A 568 22.09 -15.49 3.44
N THR A 569 21.25 -15.92 2.49
CA THR A 569 20.46 -14.99 1.67
C THR A 569 19.56 -14.11 2.54
N ILE A 570 18.88 -14.68 3.54
CA ILE A 570 17.99 -13.95 4.44
C ILE A 570 18.76 -12.97 5.34
N ALA A 571 19.98 -13.32 5.77
CA ALA A 571 20.84 -12.44 6.56
C ALA A 571 21.40 -11.25 5.75
N LEU A 572 21.46 -11.33 4.43
CA LEU A 572 21.80 -10.20 3.54
C LEU A 572 20.63 -9.22 3.38
N ALA A 573 19.39 -9.65 3.61
CA ALA A 573 18.19 -8.85 3.37
C ALA A 573 18.17 -7.51 4.14
N PRO A 574 18.53 -7.44 5.44
CA PRO A 574 18.56 -6.18 6.19
C PRO A 574 19.55 -5.15 5.62
N LEU A 575 20.64 -5.60 4.98
CA LEU A 575 21.59 -4.69 4.32
C LEU A 575 21.01 -4.15 3.03
N TRP A 576 20.38 -5.00 2.21
CA TRP A 576 19.74 -4.56 0.96
C TRP A 576 18.69 -3.49 1.23
N ASN A 577 17.70 -3.80 2.08
CA ASN A 577 16.66 -2.86 2.50
C ASN A 577 16.23 -3.20 3.92
N PHE A 578 16.55 -2.33 4.88
CA PHE A 578 16.29 -2.60 6.30
C PHE A 578 14.79 -2.78 6.59
N ASP A 579 13.94 -1.92 6.01
CA ASP A 579 12.49 -1.88 6.26
C ASP A 579 11.80 -3.22 6.00
N THR A 580 12.24 -3.98 4.99
CA THR A 580 11.65 -5.28 4.63
C THR A 580 12.53 -6.46 5.03
N GLY A 581 13.84 -6.31 4.93
CA GLY A 581 14.81 -7.36 5.21
C GLY A 581 14.85 -7.79 6.67
N PHE A 582 14.66 -6.86 7.60
CA PHE A 582 14.61 -7.18 9.02
C PHE A 582 13.42 -8.10 9.36
N PHE A 583 12.24 -7.83 8.81
CA PHE A 583 11.06 -8.68 9.01
C PHE A 583 11.19 -10.05 8.34
N VAL A 584 11.88 -10.12 7.20
CA VAL A 584 12.21 -11.40 6.55
C VAL A 584 13.05 -12.29 7.48
N LEU A 585 14.08 -11.74 8.12
CA LEU A 585 14.93 -12.47 9.07
C LEU A 585 14.16 -12.93 10.32
N ILE A 586 13.35 -12.05 10.92
CA ILE A 586 12.51 -12.41 12.07
C ILE A 586 11.54 -13.53 11.69
N THR A 587 10.86 -13.38 10.54
CA THR A 587 9.87 -14.36 10.09
C THR A 587 10.50 -15.73 9.86
N TRP A 588 11.70 -15.78 9.27
CA TRP A 588 12.47 -17.02 9.11
C TRP A 588 12.66 -17.75 10.45
N VAL A 589 13.16 -17.05 11.47
CA VAL A 589 13.37 -17.62 12.79
C VAL A 589 12.05 -18.11 13.39
N CYS A 590 10.99 -17.31 13.34
CA CYS A 590 9.68 -17.71 13.86
C CYS A 590 9.11 -18.97 13.18
N VAL A 591 9.29 -19.11 11.87
CA VAL A 591 8.84 -20.28 11.11
C VAL A 591 9.65 -21.53 11.49
N LEU A 592 10.96 -21.40 11.72
CA LEU A 592 11.80 -22.50 12.19
C LEU A 592 11.44 -22.95 13.60
N VAL A 593 11.19 -22.00 14.52
CA VAL A 593 10.70 -22.30 15.87
C VAL A 593 9.37 -23.05 15.77
N TYR A 594 8.43 -22.57 14.96
CA TYR A 594 7.16 -23.28 14.75
C TYR A 594 7.37 -24.69 14.15
N HIS A 595 8.29 -24.84 13.20
CA HIS A 595 8.64 -26.13 12.60
C HIS A 595 9.19 -27.10 13.64
N ASP A 596 10.09 -26.69 14.53
CA ASP A 596 10.60 -27.51 15.63
C ASP A 596 9.49 -27.94 16.59
N PHE A 597 8.63 -26.99 16.98
CA PHE A 597 7.53 -27.27 17.91
C PHE A 597 6.46 -28.19 17.32
N SER A 598 6.38 -28.27 15.99
CA SER A 598 5.50 -29.19 15.25
C SER A 598 5.98 -30.65 15.25
N HIS A 599 7.24 -30.92 15.59
CA HIS A 599 7.80 -32.27 15.66
C HIS A 599 7.56 -32.94 17.01
N SER A 600 7.64 -34.27 17.04
CA SER A 600 7.69 -35.03 18.29
C SER A 600 9.04 -34.82 18.98
N GLY A 601 9.05 -34.86 20.31
CA GLY A 601 10.24 -34.64 21.13
C GLY A 601 9.88 -34.01 22.47
N THR A 602 10.83 -34.02 23.40
CA THR A 602 10.66 -33.36 24.70
C THR A 602 10.63 -31.84 24.52
N MET A 603 10.01 -31.13 25.47
CA MET A 603 9.99 -29.66 25.43
C MET A 603 11.41 -29.08 25.45
N GLN A 604 12.33 -29.68 26.22
CA GLN A 604 13.72 -29.26 26.28
C GLN A 604 14.41 -29.36 24.91
N GLU A 605 14.24 -30.47 24.19
CA GLU A 605 14.82 -30.65 22.85
C GLU A 605 14.30 -29.60 21.87
N LYS A 606 12.99 -29.31 21.90
CA LYS A 606 12.35 -28.28 21.05
C LYS A 606 12.95 -26.91 21.33
N PHE A 607 13.08 -26.51 22.60
CA PHE A 607 13.70 -25.24 22.99
C PHE A 607 15.17 -25.14 22.56
N ILE A 608 15.97 -26.20 22.73
CA ILE A 608 17.38 -26.20 22.33
C ILE A 608 17.53 -26.05 20.81
N ARG A 609 16.72 -26.75 20.01
CA ARG A 609 16.75 -26.61 18.54
C ARG A 609 16.34 -25.20 18.10
N SER A 610 15.28 -24.67 18.70
CA SER A 610 14.83 -23.29 18.47
C SER A 610 15.90 -22.26 18.84
N ALA A 611 16.58 -22.43 19.97
CA ALA A 611 17.69 -21.57 20.38
C ALA A 611 18.88 -21.64 19.40
N ARG A 612 19.18 -22.81 18.82
CA ARG A 612 20.21 -22.94 17.79
C ARG A 612 19.85 -22.19 16.52
N HIS A 613 18.58 -22.14 16.13
CA HIS A 613 18.14 -21.34 14.99
C HIS A 613 18.33 -19.83 15.23
N VAL A 614 17.97 -19.35 16.43
CA VAL A 614 18.23 -17.96 16.84
C VAL A 614 19.73 -17.67 16.83
N GLY A 615 20.54 -18.52 17.46
CA GLY A 615 22.00 -18.37 17.49
C GLY A 615 22.62 -18.38 16.09
N SER A 616 22.17 -19.28 15.21
CA SER A 616 22.66 -19.35 13.82
C SER A 616 22.31 -18.09 13.03
N ALA A 617 21.09 -17.55 13.22
CA ALA A 617 20.67 -16.31 12.56
C ALA A 617 21.48 -15.10 13.05
N VAL A 618 21.72 -14.98 14.36
CA VAL A 618 22.57 -13.94 14.93
C VAL A 618 24.00 -14.05 14.41
N LEU A 619 24.61 -15.24 14.46
CA LEU A 619 25.96 -15.47 13.97
C LEU A 619 26.10 -15.15 12.48
N MET A 620 25.13 -15.57 11.66
CA MET A 620 25.14 -15.27 10.22
C MET A 620 25.01 -13.77 9.96
N LEU A 621 24.09 -13.08 10.63
CA LEU A 621 23.91 -11.64 10.48
C LEU A 621 25.17 -10.89 10.93
N THR A 622 25.77 -11.26 12.06
CA THR A 622 27.04 -10.68 12.53
C THR A 622 28.16 -10.92 11.51
N GLY A 623 28.27 -12.11 10.93
CA GLY A 623 29.24 -12.41 9.88
C GLY A 623 29.04 -11.56 8.62
N VAL A 624 27.79 -11.36 8.19
CA VAL A 624 27.44 -10.47 7.07
C VAL A 624 27.82 -9.02 7.38
N LEU A 625 27.46 -8.51 8.56
CA LEU A 625 27.79 -7.14 8.97
C LEU A 625 29.31 -6.93 9.12
N ALA A 626 30.04 -7.91 9.66
CA ALA A 626 31.48 -7.86 9.77
C ALA A 626 32.15 -7.87 8.39
N THR A 627 31.64 -8.67 7.45
CA THR A 627 32.12 -8.70 6.06
C THR A 627 31.89 -7.36 5.37
N PHE A 628 30.70 -6.77 5.55
CA PHE A 628 30.40 -5.44 5.04
C PHE A 628 31.32 -4.37 5.66
N ALA A 629 31.51 -4.37 6.97
CA ALA A 629 32.40 -3.42 7.64
C ALA A 629 33.87 -3.57 7.18
N ALA A 630 34.35 -4.80 7.00
CA ALA A 630 35.67 -5.07 6.46
C ALA A 630 35.81 -4.57 5.02
N TYR A 631 34.80 -4.81 4.17
CA TYR A 631 34.74 -4.27 2.81
C TYR A 631 34.84 -2.74 2.83
N THR A 632 33.99 -2.06 3.60
CA THR A 632 33.99 -0.59 3.73
C THR A 632 35.36 -0.07 4.21
N TYR A 633 35.98 -0.73 5.18
CA TYR A 633 37.29 -0.33 5.69
C TYR A 633 38.38 -0.47 4.64
N VAL A 634 38.38 -1.57 3.89
CA VAL A 634 39.35 -1.81 2.80
C VAL A 634 39.18 -0.79 1.68
N THR A 635 37.94 -0.38 1.35
CA THR A 635 37.70 0.55 0.23
C THR A 635 37.86 2.02 0.61
N SER A 636 37.61 2.41 1.87
CA SER A 636 37.58 3.82 2.29
C SER A 636 38.58 4.21 3.37
N GLY A 637 39.24 3.24 4.01
CA GLY A 637 40.07 3.47 5.21
C GLY A 637 39.27 3.77 6.48
N SER A 638 37.94 3.80 6.42
CA SER A 638 37.04 4.12 7.54
C SER A 638 36.01 3.01 7.77
N LEU A 639 35.57 2.84 9.02
CA LEU A 639 34.48 1.94 9.34
C LEU A 639 33.12 2.57 8.97
N PRO A 640 32.10 1.78 8.61
CA PRO A 640 30.78 2.31 8.26
C PRO A 640 30.10 2.97 9.46
N SER A 641 29.47 4.12 9.25
CA SER A 641 28.71 4.82 10.28
C SER A 641 27.34 4.19 10.51
N ILE A 642 27.13 3.66 11.72
CA ILE A 642 25.84 3.14 12.17
C ILE A 642 24.78 4.26 12.23
N SER A 643 25.19 5.50 12.57
CA SER A 643 24.27 6.63 12.62
C SER A 643 23.69 6.93 11.24
N LEU A 644 24.55 6.91 10.21
CA LEU A 644 24.14 7.09 8.81
C LEU A 644 23.22 5.97 8.32
N PHE A 645 23.45 4.72 8.77
CA PHE A 645 22.61 3.58 8.37
C PHE A 645 21.14 3.73 8.83
N PHE A 646 20.92 4.29 10.02
CA PHE A 646 19.57 4.47 10.58
C PHE A 646 19.01 5.89 10.42
N MET A 647 19.69 6.76 9.67
CA MET A 647 19.34 8.17 9.53
C MET A 647 17.90 8.37 9.02
N TYR A 648 17.53 7.68 7.94
CA TYR A 648 16.19 7.81 7.36
C TYR A 648 15.11 7.09 8.16
N GLN A 649 15.44 5.97 8.83
CA GLN A 649 14.50 5.34 9.78
C GLN A 649 14.16 6.30 10.91
N LYS A 650 15.12 7.07 11.44
CA LYS A 650 14.86 8.11 12.44
C LYS A 650 13.96 9.21 11.89
N LEU A 651 14.24 9.73 10.68
CA LEU A 651 13.38 10.72 9.99
C LEU A 651 11.92 10.29 9.95
N PHE A 652 11.64 9.08 9.47
CA PHE A 652 10.26 8.57 9.38
C PHE A 652 9.64 8.28 10.75
N LEU A 653 10.42 7.80 11.73
CA LEU A 653 9.95 7.58 13.10
C LEU A 653 9.62 8.89 13.83
N SER A 654 10.32 9.99 13.51
CA SER A 654 10.03 11.34 14.03
C SER A 654 8.71 11.93 13.52
N GLY A 655 8.05 11.27 12.58
CA GLY A 655 6.74 11.70 12.08
C GLY A 655 6.75 12.18 10.64
N TYR A 656 7.91 12.20 9.96
CA TYR A 656 7.97 12.67 8.58
C TYR A 656 7.02 11.87 7.71
N PHE A 657 5.97 12.58 7.28
CA PHE A 657 5.10 12.20 6.18
C PHE A 657 4.24 10.98 6.53
N LEU A 658 3.96 10.81 7.84
CA LEU A 658 3.06 9.79 8.37
C LEU A 658 1.59 10.13 8.08
N ILE A 659 0.77 9.14 7.75
CA ILE A 659 -0.68 9.31 7.43
C ILE A 659 -1.52 8.42 8.35
N PRO A 660 -2.59 8.94 9.00
CA PRO A 660 -3.32 8.16 10.01
C PRO A 660 -4.05 7.01 9.36
N LEU A 661 -4.18 5.88 10.06
CA LEU A 661 -4.92 4.73 9.56
C LEU A 661 -6.38 5.12 9.30
N PRO A 662 -6.94 4.81 8.12
CA PRO A 662 -8.35 5.03 7.88
C PRO A 662 -9.18 4.07 8.77
N PRO A 663 -10.43 4.43 9.12
CA PRO A 663 -11.24 3.65 10.05
C PRO A 663 -11.45 2.17 9.64
N PRO A 664 -11.83 1.27 10.58
CA PRO A 664 -11.84 -0.20 10.42
C PRO A 664 -12.82 -0.80 9.38
N LEU A 665 -13.46 0.01 8.54
CA LEU A 665 -14.23 -0.45 7.37
C LEU A 665 -13.45 -0.32 6.06
N HIS A 666 -12.19 0.11 6.11
CA HIS A 666 -11.30 0.18 4.96
C HIS A 666 -10.72 -1.19 4.57
N PHE A 667 -10.30 -1.37 3.31
CA PHE A 667 -9.81 -2.65 2.78
C PHE A 667 -8.59 -3.23 3.52
N TRP A 668 -7.76 -2.38 4.15
CA TRP A 668 -6.64 -2.83 4.98
C TRP A 668 -7.08 -3.75 6.12
N GLY A 669 -8.29 -3.54 6.67
CA GLY A 669 -8.85 -4.38 7.73
C GLY A 669 -9.14 -5.81 7.26
N ILE A 670 -9.53 -5.98 6.00
CA ILE A 670 -9.74 -7.31 5.38
C ILE A 670 -8.40 -8.01 5.17
N ILE A 671 -7.36 -7.28 4.75
CA ILE A 671 -6.00 -7.81 4.61
C ILE A 671 -5.47 -8.27 5.98
N ALA A 672 -5.59 -7.45 7.01
CA ALA A 672 -5.20 -7.80 8.37
C ALA A 672 -5.96 -9.03 8.89
N LEU A 673 -7.26 -9.15 8.57
CA LEU A 673 -8.08 -10.32 8.92
C LEU A 673 -7.56 -11.61 8.28
N LEU A 674 -7.11 -11.57 7.02
CA LEU A 674 -6.52 -12.76 6.36
C LEU A 674 -5.26 -13.25 7.08
N TYR A 675 -4.43 -12.32 7.57
CA TYR A 675 -3.24 -12.65 8.36
C TYR A 675 -3.61 -13.24 9.72
N LEU A 676 -4.56 -12.61 10.42
CA LEU A 676 -5.06 -13.10 11.72
C LEU A 676 -5.64 -14.52 11.61
N VAL A 677 -6.50 -14.77 10.61
CA VAL A 677 -7.06 -16.11 10.35
C VAL A 677 -5.93 -17.12 10.08
N GLY A 678 -4.87 -16.72 9.38
CA GLY A 678 -3.72 -17.59 9.13
C GLY A 678 -2.92 -17.94 10.39
N LEU A 679 -2.75 -16.98 11.30
CA LEU A 679 -2.16 -17.25 12.62
C LEU A 679 -3.03 -18.24 13.41
N ILE A 680 -4.35 -18.05 13.43
CA ILE A 680 -5.28 -18.94 14.14
C ILE A 680 -5.24 -20.35 13.55
N ILE A 681 -5.26 -20.50 12.22
CA ILE A 681 -5.17 -21.80 11.54
C ILE A 681 -3.87 -22.53 11.93
N SER A 682 -2.76 -21.81 11.96
CA SER A 682 -1.42 -22.36 12.24
C SER A 682 -1.26 -22.72 13.72
N ILE A 683 -1.70 -21.85 14.64
CA ILE A 683 -1.67 -22.10 16.08
C ILE A 683 -2.58 -23.27 16.44
N ARG A 684 -3.79 -23.33 15.87
CA ARG A 684 -4.67 -24.50 16.02
C ARG A 684 -3.95 -25.78 15.62
N ALA A 685 -3.32 -25.80 14.44
CA ALA A 685 -2.65 -27.00 13.93
C ALA A 685 -1.54 -27.45 14.89
N LEU A 686 -0.84 -26.51 15.51
CA LEU A 686 0.18 -26.77 16.53
C LEU A 686 -0.43 -27.32 17.82
N LEU A 687 -1.49 -26.70 18.35
CA LEU A 687 -2.16 -27.14 19.58
C LEU A 687 -2.79 -28.54 19.42
N THR A 688 -3.29 -28.84 18.24
CA THR A 688 -3.88 -30.15 17.92
C THR A 688 -2.86 -31.19 17.49
N GLN A 689 -1.57 -30.83 17.40
CA GLN A 689 -0.47 -31.68 16.92
C GLN A 689 -0.74 -32.29 15.53
N LYS A 690 -1.44 -31.53 14.67
CA LYS A 690 -1.83 -31.92 13.30
C LYS A 690 -1.28 -30.93 12.26
N VAL A 691 -0.04 -30.49 12.47
CA VAL A 691 0.62 -29.54 11.56
C VAL A 691 0.93 -30.22 10.24
N VAL A 692 0.45 -29.64 9.14
CA VAL A 692 0.87 -30.03 7.79
C VAL A 692 1.72 -28.94 7.15
N TYR A 693 2.39 -29.27 6.04
CA TYR A 693 3.24 -28.35 5.29
C TYR A 693 2.57 -27.00 4.99
N SER A 694 1.30 -27.00 4.58
CA SER A 694 0.59 -25.75 4.28
C SER A 694 0.31 -24.87 5.49
N ASP A 695 0.25 -25.41 6.71
CA ASP A 695 0.11 -24.58 7.92
C ASP A 695 1.40 -23.80 8.19
N LYS A 696 2.58 -24.41 7.95
CA LYS A 696 3.88 -23.73 8.06
C LYS A 696 3.99 -22.58 7.06
N ILE A 697 3.50 -22.78 5.83
CA ILE A 697 3.46 -21.75 4.78
C ILE A 697 2.46 -20.62 5.13
N ILE A 698 1.28 -20.97 5.67
CA ILE A 698 0.29 -19.98 6.09
C ILE A 698 0.86 -19.11 7.22
N LEU A 699 1.53 -19.70 8.20
CA LEU A 699 2.22 -18.95 9.26
C LEU A 699 3.26 -18.00 8.68
N MET A 700 4.13 -18.50 7.81
CA MET A 700 5.17 -17.71 7.15
C MET A 700 4.58 -16.47 6.45
N LEU A 701 3.53 -16.65 5.66
CA LEU A 701 2.90 -15.56 4.90
C LEU A 701 2.15 -14.58 5.82
N SER A 702 1.50 -15.08 6.88
CA SER A 702 0.83 -14.22 7.87
C SER A 702 1.82 -13.34 8.63
N LEU A 703 2.93 -13.91 9.12
CA LEU A 703 3.95 -13.18 9.86
C LEU A 703 4.67 -12.16 8.96
N LEU A 704 5.05 -12.57 7.75
CA LEU A 704 5.63 -11.65 6.77
C LEU A 704 4.66 -10.51 6.44
N GLY A 705 3.40 -10.83 6.16
CA GLY A 705 2.36 -9.86 5.83
C GLY A 705 2.13 -8.84 6.95
N ILE A 706 2.10 -9.28 8.20
CA ILE A 706 2.01 -8.40 9.38
C ILE A 706 3.22 -7.46 9.47
N GLY A 707 4.43 -7.98 9.29
CA GLY A 707 5.65 -7.18 9.33
C GLY A 707 5.67 -6.11 8.22
N LEU A 708 5.28 -6.48 6.99
CA LEU A 708 5.22 -5.55 5.87
C LEU A 708 4.11 -4.49 6.01
N LEU A 709 3.02 -4.80 6.73
CA LEU A 709 1.92 -3.85 6.95
C LEU A 709 2.32 -2.66 7.82
N ILE A 710 3.44 -2.74 8.55
CA ILE A 710 4.02 -1.62 9.33
C ILE A 710 4.38 -0.44 8.41
N TYR A 711 4.77 -0.72 7.17
CA TYR A 711 4.99 0.32 6.17
C TYR A 711 3.68 1.04 5.82
N TYR A 712 2.58 0.29 5.65
CA TYR A 712 1.27 0.89 5.40
C TYR A 712 0.77 1.67 6.62
N GLU A 713 0.93 1.16 7.84
CA GLU A 713 0.54 1.91 9.05
C GLU A 713 1.24 3.27 9.12
N GLY A 714 2.56 3.30 8.87
CA GLY A 714 3.27 4.57 8.79
C GLY A 714 2.83 5.45 7.62
N ARG A 715 2.36 4.86 6.52
CA ARG A 715 2.02 5.55 5.27
C ARG A 715 0.62 5.21 4.81
N SER A 716 -0.42 5.42 5.63
CA SER A 716 -1.79 4.90 5.43
C SER A 716 -2.58 5.48 4.24
N HIS A 717 -1.94 5.64 3.10
CA HIS A 717 -2.50 6.04 1.81
C HIS A 717 -2.76 4.80 0.94
N ASP A 718 -3.84 4.77 0.16
CA ASP A 718 -4.19 3.57 -0.62
C ASP A 718 -3.13 3.13 -1.65
N TYR A 719 -2.42 4.07 -2.29
CA TYR A 719 -1.22 3.80 -3.11
C TYR A 719 -0.17 2.91 -2.41
N THR A 720 -0.03 2.99 -1.09
CA THR A 720 0.99 2.24 -0.35
C THR A 720 0.45 0.94 0.25
N LEU A 721 -0.88 0.72 0.28
CA LEU A 721 -1.49 -0.49 0.85
C LEU A 721 -1.18 -1.72 0.01
N PHE A 722 -1.31 -1.58 -1.31
CA PHE A 722 -1.28 -2.72 -2.21
C PHE A 722 0.13 -3.30 -2.38
N GLY A 723 1.17 -2.46 -2.27
CA GLY A 723 2.56 -2.89 -2.19
C GLY A 723 2.77 -4.05 -1.20
N PRO A 724 2.59 -3.84 0.12
CA PRO A 724 2.81 -4.85 1.16
C PRO A 724 1.72 -5.91 1.25
N SER A 725 0.66 -5.85 0.43
CA SER A 725 -0.48 -6.76 0.51
C SER A 725 -0.32 -8.06 -0.28
N TYR A 726 0.75 -8.23 -1.06
CA TYR A 726 0.94 -9.45 -1.86
C TYR A 726 0.91 -10.76 -1.05
N PRO A 727 1.38 -10.86 0.21
CA PRO A 727 1.23 -12.09 1.00
C PRO A 727 -0.24 -12.48 1.24
N ALA A 728 -1.14 -11.49 1.37
CA ALA A 728 -2.56 -11.73 1.55
C ALA A 728 -3.20 -12.37 0.32
N PHE A 729 -2.79 -11.99 -0.88
CA PHE A 729 -3.29 -12.62 -2.12
C PHE A 729 -2.78 -14.06 -2.28
N ILE A 730 -1.56 -14.36 -1.83
CA ILE A 730 -1.05 -15.74 -1.78
C ILE A 730 -1.89 -16.56 -0.78
N LEU A 731 -2.16 -16.03 0.42
CA LEU A 731 -3.03 -16.66 1.42
C LEU A 731 -4.45 -16.89 0.89
N LEU A 732 -5.01 -15.90 0.19
CA LEU A 732 -6.33 -15.99 -0.42
C LEU A 732 -6.43 -17.19 -1.37
N ALA A 733 -5.42 -17.38 -2.22
CA ALA A 733 -5.35 -18.51 -3.14
C ALA A 733 -5.18 -19.85 -2.41
N LEU A 734 -4.34 -19.89 -1.37
CA LEU A 734 -4.15 -21.08 -0.52
C LEU A 734 -5.42 -21.48 0.23
N TYR A 735 -6.14 -20.52 0.81
CA TYR A 735 -7.41 -20.77 1.48
C TYR A 735 -8.47 -21.27 0.50
N THR A 736 -8.52 -20.69 -0.70
CA THR A 736 -9.44 -21.11 -1.77
C THR A 736 -9.19 -22.57 -2.17
N GLU A 737 -7.94 -22.96 -2.37
CA GLU A 737 -7.57 -24.34 -2.68
C GLU A 737 -7.91 -25.31 -1.53
N ARG A 738 -7.58 -24.96 -0.28
CA ARG A 738 -7.87 -25.80 0.89
C ARG A 738 -9.37 -26.01 1.05
N LEU A 739 -10.17 -24.94 0.93
CA LEU A 739 -11.63 -25.03 1.02
C LEU A 739 -12.21 -25.86 -0.12
N TYR A 740 -11.76 -25.65 -1.36
CA TYR A 740 -12.21 -26.44 -2.50
C TYR A 740 -11.92 -27.94 -2.33
N THR A 741 -10.68 -28.27 -1.92
CA THR A 741 -10.26 -29.66 -1.68
C THR A 741 -11.09 -30.28 -0.55
N HIS A 742 -11.36 -29.52 0.50
CA HIS A 742 -12.19 -30.00 1.61
C HIS A 742 -13.65 -30.23 1.21
N ILE A 743 -14.25 -29.29 0.46
CA ILE A 743 -15.64 -29.39 -0.02
C ILE A 743 -15.80 -30.58 -0.96
N THR A 744 -14.85 -30.80 -1.88
CA THR A 744 -14.91 -31.89 -2.87
C THR A 744 -14.61 -33.25 -2.27
N ALA A 745 -13.77 -33.34 -1.23
CA ALA A 745 -13.49 -34.58 -0.52
C ALA A 745 -14.56 -34.94 0.53
N SER A 746 -15.31 -33.96 1.03
CA SER A 746 -16.31 -34.18 2.08
C SER A 746 -17.54 -34.95 1.57
N LYS A 747 -17.96 -35.96 2.34
CA LYS A 747 -19.25 -36.67 2.10
C LYS A 747 -20.46 -35.85 2.56
N THR A 748 -20.26 -34.79 3.35
CA THR A 748 -21.31 -33.94 3.91
C THR A 748 -21.18 -32.50 3.40
N PHE A 749 -22.32 -31.87 3.13
CA PHE A 749 -22.33 -30.45 2.71
C PHE A 749 -22.08 -29.56 3.92
N LEU A 750 -20.96 -28.84 3.89
CA LEU A 750 -20.56 -27.89 4.93
C LEU A 750 -20.85 -26.46 4.47
N LEU A 751 -22.03 -25.95 4.84
CA LEU A 751 -22.50 -24.61 4.44
C LEU A 751 -21.45 -23.49 4.63
N GLY A 752 -20.87 -23.35 5.83
CA GLY A 752 -19.88 -22.31 6.12
C GLY A 752 -18.65 -22.37 5.21
N HIS A 753 -18.09 -23.56 5.01
CA HIS A 753 -16.96 -23.74 4.09
C HIS A 753 -17.34 -23.35 2.65
N ALA A 754 -18.53 -23.72 2.18
CA ALA A 754 -19.01 -23.37 0.86
C ALA A 754 -19.23 -21.86 0.69
N LEU A 755 -19.75 -21.17 1.72
CA LEU A 755 -19.95 -19.72 1.69
C LEU A 755 -18.62 -18.98 1.63
N ILE A 756 -17.65 -19.34 2.49
CA ILE A 756 -16.32 -18.73 2.47
C ILE A 756 -15.64 -19.02 1.14
N PHE A 757 -15.67 -20.27 0.66
CA PHE A 757 -15.10 -20.63 -0.65
C PHE A 757 -15.66 -19.77 -1.78
N THR A 758 -16.99 -19.58 -1.81
CA THR A 758 -17.67 -18.76 -2.83
C THR A 758 -17.17 -17.31 -2.78
N LEU A 759 -16.99 -16.75 -1.58
CA LEU A 759 -16.46 -15.39 -1.40
C LEU A 759 -15.01 -15.27 -1.87
N LEU A 760 -14.14 -16.21 -1.51
CA LEU A 760 -12.73 -16.13 -1.94
C LEU A 760 -12.60 -16.35 -3.45
N LEU A 761 -13.40 -17.28 -4.00
CA LEU A 761 -13.47 -17.53 -5.44
C LEU A 761 -13.92 -16.28 -6.19
N PHE A 762 -14.92 -15.54 -5.68
CA PHE A 762 -15.39 -14.28 -6.27
C PHE A 762 -14.26 -13.28 -6.51
N VAL A 763 -13.38 -13.11 -5.53
CA VAL A 763 -12.25 -12.17 -5.62
C VAL A 763 -11.18 -12.68 -6.60
N ILE A 764 -10.80 -13.96 -6.49
CA ILE A 764 -9.73 -14.53 -7.34
C ILE A 764 -10.16 -14.66 -8.79
N SER A 765 -11.40 -15.07 -9.05
CA SER A 765 -11.89 -15.24 -10.42
C SER A 765 -12.13 -13.93 -11.14
N ALA A 766 -12.27 -12.80 -10.44
CA ALA A 766 -12.44 -11.50 -11.07
C ALA A 766 -11.17 -11.03 -11.78
N ALA A 767 -9.99 -11.30 -11.19
CA ALA A 767 -8.74 -10.73 -11.64
C ALA A 767 -8.33 -11.07 -13.08
N PRO A 768 -8.42 -12.33 -13.57
CA PRO A 768 -8.15 -12.62 -14.99
C PRO A 768 -9.00 -11.78 -15.94
N PHE A 769 -10.29 -11.59 -15.63
CA PHE A 769 -11.18 -10.79 -16.46
C PHE A 769 -10.90 -9.29 -16.33
N SER A 770 -10.51 -8.81 -15.15
CA SER A 770 -10.05 -7.43 -14.97
C SER A 770 -8.77 -7.14 -15.77
N VAL A 771 -7.81 -8.07 -15.82
CA VAL A 771 -6.62 -7.92 -16.66
C VAL A 771 -7.01 -7.84 -18.13
N LEU A 772 -7.91 -8.71 -18.59
CA LEU A 772 -8.37 -8.71 -19.97
C LEU A 772 -9.15 -7.44 -20.33
N SER A 773 -10.02 -6.94 -19.44
CA SER A 773 -10.80 -5.72 -19.68
C SER A 773 -9.93 -4.46 -19.78
N ASN A 774 -8.74 -4.47 -19.17
CA ASN A 774 -7.78 -3.37 -19.21
C ASN A 774 -6.70 -3.51 -20.28
N LEU A 775 -6.77 -4.54 -21.14
CA LEU A 775 -5.82 -4.74 -22.22
C LEU A 775 -5.63 -3.51 -23.13
N PRO A 776 -6.69 -2.74 -23.49
CA PRO A 776 -6.52 -1.51 -24.26
C PRO A 776 -5.66 -0.46 -23.55
N THR A 777 -5.82 -0.29 -22.24
CA THR A 777 -5.03 0.63 -21.42
C THR A 777 -3.57 0.20 -21.40
N TYR A 778 -3.30 -1.09 -21.14
CA TYR A 778 -1.95 -1.63 -21.15
C TYR A 778 -1.26 -1.49 -22.52
N ALA A 779 -2.01 -1.69 -23.61
CA ALA A 779 -1.51 -1.48 -24.96
C ALA A 779 -1.19 -0.02 -25.24
N ALA A 780 -2.00 0.93 -24.74
CA ALA A 780 -1.73 2.35 -24.86
C ALA A 780 -0.46 2.77 -24.10
N ASP A 781 -0.25 2.22 -22.89
CA ASP A 781 0.97 2.49 -22.10
C ASP A 781 2.22 1.92 -22.77
N VAL A 782 2.16 0.69 -23.25
CA VAL A 782 3.24 0.08 -24.05
C VAL A 782 3.53 0.93 -25.29
N LYS A 783 2.50 1.36 -26.01
CA LYS A 783 2.66 2.22 -27.19
C LYS A 783 3.31 3.56 -26.82
N LYS A 784 2.92 4.18 -25.71
CA LYS A 784 3.51 5.43 -25.21
C LYS A 784 5.00 5.27 -24.95
N VAL A 785 5.40 4.20 -24.24
CA VAL A 785 6.82 3.93 -23.95
C VAL A 785 7.61 3.65 -25.22
N VAL A 786 7.09 2.78 -26.10
CA VAL A 786 7.74 2.45 -27.38
C VAL A 786 7.89 3.68 -28.27
N SER A 787 6.89 4.57 -28.32
CA SER A 787 6.99 5.82 -29.07
C SER A 787 8.05 6.78 -28.51
N GLY A 788 8.27 6.76 -27.19
CA GLY A 788 9.31 7.56 -26.54
C GLY A 788 10.74 7.19 -26.96
N TYR A 789 10.95 5.96 -27.46
CA TYR A 789 12.26 5.56 -28.01
C TYR A 789 12.63 6.32 -29.29
N ALA A 790 11.64 6.78 -30.06
CA ALA A 790 11.88 7.53 -31.29
C ALA A 790 12.25 9.01 -31.04
N THR A 791 11.98 9.55 -29.84
CA THR A 791 12.15 10.98 -29.49
C THR A 791 13.25 11.22 -28.46
N LYS A 792 14.20 10.29 -28.30
CA LYS A 792 15.23 10.34 -27.24
C LYS A 792 16.10 11.60 -27.30
N ASP A 793 16.42 12.09 -28.49
CA ASP A 793 17.45 13.12 -28.69
C ASP A 793 16.91 14.56 -28.69
N THR A 794 15.60 14.76 -28.48
CA THR A 794 14.96 16.09 -28.57
C THR A 794 14.46 16.64 -27.24
N THR A 795 14.79 16.00 -26.10
CA THR A 795 14.31 16.43 -24.78
C THR A 795 15.25 17.39 -24.07
N SER A 796 14.72 18.17 -23.13
CA SER A 796 15.53 19.07 -22.29
C SER A 796 16.65 18.34 -21.55
N TYR A 797 16.41 17.09 -21.12
CA TYR A 797 17.44 16.26 -20.51
C TYR A 797 18.57 15.95 -21.47
N ALA A 798 18.26 15.55 -22.71
CA ALA A 798 19.28 15.22 -23.71
C ALA A 798 20.15 16.45 -24.03
N THR A 799 19.54 17.62 -24.15
CA THR A 799 20.24 18.91 -24.32
C THR A 799 21.16 19.21 -23.13
N ASN A 800 20.66 19.09 -21.91
CA ASN A 800 21.45 19.36 -20.69
C ASN A 800 22.58 18.34 -20.48
N ILE A 801 22.35 17.06 -20.76
CA ILE A 801 23.39 16.02 -20.72
C ILE A 801 24.49 16.31 -21.74
N THR A 802 24.11 16.70 -22.97
CA THR A 802 25.07 17.09 -24.01
C THR A 802 25.86 18.32 -23.59
N PHE A 803 25.19 19.31 -23.00
CA PHE A 803 25.82 20.51 -22.47
C PHE A 803 26.84 20.19 -21.36
N ILE A 804 26.50 19.32 -20.40
CA ILE A 804 27.43 18.89 -19.35
C ILE A 804 28.62 18.16 -19.97
N ARG A 805 28.38 17.15 -20.83
CA ARG A 805 29.46 16.39 -21.51
C ARG A 805 30.39 17.27 -22.35
N HIS A 806 29.88 18.37 -22.91
CA HIS A 806 30.72 19.31 -23.66
C HIS A 806 31.70 20.08 -22.77
N HIS A 807 31.33 20.29 -21.50
CA HIS A 807 32.11 21.07 -20.54
C HIS A 807 32.79 20.20 -19.47
N THR A 808 32.64 18.87 -19.51
CA THR A 808 33.22 17.95 -18.53
C THR A 808 33.85 16.72 -19.19
N HIS A 809 34.62 15.95 -18.42
CA HIS A 809 35.08 14.61 -18.77
C HIS A 809 34.58 13.55 -17.78
N GLU A 810 34.63 12.29 -18.17
CA GLU A 810 34.26 11.17 -17.31
C GLU A 810 35.16 11.13 -16.06
N GLY A 811 34.55 10.92 -14.89
CA GLY A 811 35.22 10.98 -13.59
C GLY A 811 35.48 12.39 -13.05
N GLU A 812 35.18 13.46 -13.80
CA GLU A 812 35.38 14.83 -13.32
C GLU A 812 34.44 15.14 -12.13
N ALA A 813 35.02 15.72 -11.08
CA ALA A 813 34.26 16.17 -9.92
C ALA A 813 33.53 17.48 -10.23
N VAL A 814 32.20 17.47 -10.18
CA VAL A 814 31.35 18.64 -10.45
C VAL A 814 30.20 18.71 -9.45
N LEU A 815 29.67 19.91 -9.24
CA LEU A 815 28.44 20.11 -8.46
C LEU A 815 27.28 20.35 -9.43
N ILE A 816 26.21 19.56 -9.32
CA ILE A 816 25.00 19.69 -10.14
C ILE A 816 23.82 20.02 -9.23
N LEU A 817 23.35 21.27 -9.29
CA LEU A 817 22.18 21.79 -8.59
C LEU A 817 20.97 21.72 -9.53
N ALA A 818 20.45 20.50 -9.72
CA ALA A 818 19.27 20.22 -10.54
C ALA A 818 18.32 19.32 -9.76
N ARG A 819 17.28 19.93 -9.17
CA ARG A 819 16.41 19.24 -8.23
C ARG A 819 15.77 18.00 -8.87
N HIS A 820 15.92 16.85 -8.22
CA HIS A 820 15.44 15.52 -8.66
C HIS A 820 16.11 14.94 -9.91
N LYS A 821 17.14 15.58 -10.47
CA LYS A 821 17.74 15.18 -11.76
C LYS A 821 19.26 15.01 -11.69
N ASP A 822 19.90 15.42 -10.60
CA ASP A 822 21.34 15.27 -10.37
C ASP A 822 21.81 13.82 -10.57
N GLY A 823 21.09 12.82 -10.06
CA GLY A 823 21.43 11.40 -10.27
C GLY A 823 21.34 10.97 -11.73
N LEU A 824 20.39 11.50 -12.49
CA LEU A 824 20.28 11.29 -13.94
C LEU A 824 21.47 11.90 -14.68
N TYR A 825 21.77 13.17 -14.40
CA TYR A 825 22.85 13.87 -15.07
C TYR A 825 24.21 13.26 -14.75
N HIS A 826 24.49 12.89 -13.49
CA HIS A 826 25.71 12.17 -13.14
C HIS A 826 25.79 10.80 -13.82
N ALA A 827 24.69 10.03 -13.87
CA ALA A 827 24.66 8.73 -14.51
C ALA A 827 25.00 8.83 -16.01
N GLU A 828 24.32 9.73 -16.72
CA GLU A 828 24.48 9.86 -18.16
C GLU A 828 25.80 10.53 -18.55
N THR A 829 26.40 11.36 -17.70
CA THR A 829 27.65 12.08 -18.01
C THR A 829 28.90 11.39 -17.48
N GLY A 830 28.75 10.39 -16.61
CA GLY A 830 29.87 9.72 -15.94
C GLY A 830 30.63 10.62 -14.96
N THR A 831 30.01 11.72 -14.52
CA THR A 831 30.66 12.68 -13.61
C THR A 831 30.55 12.25 -12.15
N TYR A 832 31.50 12.70 -11.34
CA TYR A 832 31.55 12.47 -9.90
C TYR A 832 30.93 13.66 -9.16
N ALA A 833 30.05 13.42 -8.18
CA ALA A 833 29.49 14.53 -7.41
C ALA A 833 30.53 15.07 -6.43
N ALA A 834 30.86 16.36 -6.51
CA ALA A 834 31.91 16.98 -5.71
C ALA A 834 31.66 16.93 -4.20
N LEU A 835 30.39 16.90 -3.78
CA LEU A 835 29.99 16.83 -2.37
C LEU A 835 29.64 15.42 -1.92
N THR A 836 30.02 15.06 -0.69
CA THR A 836 29.68 13.81 0.01
C THR A 836 28.30 13.92 0.67
N LEU A 837 27.27 14.14 -0.15
CA LEU A 837 25.87 14.31 0.26
C LEU A 837 24.99 13.30 -0.49
N PRO A 838 23.78 13.00 0.02
CA PRO A 838 22.82 12.18 -0.72
C PRO A 838 22.27 12.94 -1.94
N SER A 839 21.39 12.28 -2.69
CA SER A 839 20.77 12.89 -3.85
C SER A 839 20.02 14.16 -3.46
N SER A 840 19.86 15.07 -4.41
CA SER A 840 19.08 16.29 -4.20
C SER A 840 17.61 16.01 -3.78
N THR A 841 17.08 14.82 -4.08
CA THR A 841 15.74 14.42 -3.61
C THR A 841 15.72 14.07 -2.12
N ASP A 842 16.85 13.61 -1.59
CA ASP A 842 17.00 13.07 -0.24
C ASP A 842 17.70 14.04 0.72
N THR A 843 17.82 15.31 0.33
CA THR A 843 18.29 16.40 1.20
C THR A 843 17.18 16.77 2.20
N PHE A 844 17.35 16.38 3.46
CA PHE A 844 16.35 16.63 4.51
C PHE A 844 16.91 17.41 5.71
N PHE A 845 18.22 17.47 5.87
CA PHE A 845 18.85 17.92 7.10
C PHE A 845 19.51 19.28 6.94
N ILE A 846 19.48 20.09 8.00
CA ILE A 846 20.09 21.43 8.02
C ILE A 846 21.60 21.34 7.70
N HIS A 847 22.31 20.38 8.30
CA HIS A 847 23.74 20.22 8.09
C HIS A 847 24.14 19.92 6.64
N GLU A 848 23.26 19.31 5.84
CA GLU A 848 23.52 19.04 4.42
C GLU A 848 23.54 20.35 3.62
N VAL A 849 22.63 21.28 3.95
CA VAL A 849 22.60 22.64 3.37
C VAL A 849 23.78 23.47 3.82
N GLU A 850 24.13 23.44 5.11
CA GLU A 850 25.33 24.14 5.60
C GLU A 850 26.61 23.62 4.88
N THR A 851 26.71 22.31 4.65
CA THR A 851 27.82 21.73 3.88
C THR A 851 27.87 22.25 2.45
N MET A 852 26.71 22.41 1.79
CA MET A 852 26.63 23.02 0.45
C MET A 852 27.05 24.49 0.45
N ILE A 853 26.61 25.26 1.44
CA ILE A 853 26.95 26.69 1.61
C ILE A 853 28.45 26.87 1.84
N ASP A 854 29.04 26.11 2.76
CA ASP A 854 30.46 26.15 3.06
C ASP A 854 31.30 25.82 1.82
N PHE A 855 30.90 24.77 1.10
CA PHE A 855 31.55 24.40 -0.16
C PHE A 855 31.45 25.51 -1.20
N LEU A 856 30.26 26.03 -1.49
CA LEU A 856 30.08 27.07 -2.51
C LEU A 856 30.83 28.35 -2.15
N SER A 857 30.94 28.68 -0.87
CA SER A 857 31.66 29.86 -0.38
C SER A 857 33.17 29.75 -0.61
N GLN A 858 33.74 28.55 -0.44
CA GLN A 858 35.18 28.29 -0.52
C GLN A 858 35.62 27.76 -1.89
N ASN A 859 34.68 27.31 -2.73
CA ASN A 859 34.99 26.70 -4.01
C ASN A 859 35.62 27.70 -4.99
N THR A 860 36.77 27.30 -5.53
CA THR A 860 37.56 28.08 -6.49
C THR A 860 37.72 27.39 -7.85
N ASN A 861 37.63 26.05 -7.88
CA ASN A 861 38.08 25.26 -9.03
C ASN A 861 37.06 24.22 -9.52
N ILE A 862 35.98 23.95 -8.77
CA ILE A 862 34.96 22.97 -9.16
C ILE A 862 33.88 23.67 -9.96
N LYS A 863 33.55 23.10 -11.12
CA LYS A 863 32.45 23.54 -11.99
C LYS A 863 31.10 23.32 -11.31
N VAL A 864 30.25 24.34 -11.33
CA VAL A 864 28.90 24.29 -10.77
C VAL A 864 27.89 24.39 -11.91
N PHE A 865 27.04 23.38 -12.05
CA PHE A 865 25.90 23.40 -12.96
C PHE A 865 24.62 23.68 -12.16
N ALA A 866 23.77 24.59 -12.61
CA ALA A 866 22.53 24.93 -11.91
C ALA A 866 21.36 25.19 -12.87
N GLU A 867 20.17 24.69 -12.55
CA GLU A 867 18.96 24.93 -13.37
C GLU A 867 18.41 26.36 -13.14
N TYR A 868 18.03 27.03 -14.23
CA TYR A 868 17.45 28.38 -14.24
C TYR A 868 15.94 28.35 -14.55
N PRO A 869 15.12 29.21 -13.91
CA PRO A 869 15.50 30.20 -12.88
C PRO A 869 15.96 29.54 -11.58
N LEU A 870 16.92 30.17 -10.89
CA LEU A 870 17.40 29.74 -9.58
C LEU A 870 16.29 30.01 -8.54
N THR A 871 15.31 29.12 -8.44
CA THR A 871 14.22 29.27 -7.49
C THR A 871 14.58 28.70 -6.13
N LEU A 872 13.96 29.20 -5.05
CA LEU A 872 14.09 28.63 -3.71
C LEU A 872 13.73 27.14 -3.68
N ASN A 873 12.77 26.73 -4.52
CA ASN A 873 12.42 25.33 -4.64
C ASN A 873 13.58 24.51 -5.20
N ASP A 874 14.42 25.04 -6.08
CA ASP A 874 15.52 24.26 -6.68
C ASP A 874 16.78 24.23 -5.80
N LEU A 875 16.92 25.21 -4.89
CA LEU A 875 18.15 25.43 -4.12
C LEU A 875 18.02 25.18 -2.62
N TYR A 876 16.85 24.75 -2.11
CA TYR A 876 16.57 24.43 -0.70
C TYR A 876 16.64 25.61 0.29
N ASP A 877 17.52 26.58 0.04
CA ASP A 877 17.83 27.71 0.91
C ASP A 877 18.19 28.94 0.06
N THR A 878 17.70 30.12 0.45
CA THR A 878 17.94 31.38 -0.28
C THR A 878 19.41 31.78 -0.27
N ARG A 879 20.18 31.40 0.76
CA ARG A 879 21.62 31.72 0.87
C ARG A 879 22.43 31.10 -0.26
N ILE A 880 22.05 29.92 -0.73
CA ILE A 880 22.69 29.28 -1.90
C ILE A 880 22.49 30.15 -3.14
N ALA A 881 21.27 30.63 -3.38
CA ALA A 881 20.99 31.52 -4.50
C ALA A 881 21.80 32.83 -4.41
N THR A 882 21.89 33.42 -3.22
CA THR A 882 22.68 34.63 -2.96
C THR A 882 24.17 34.41 -3.26
N ILE A 883 24.77 33.31 -2.76
CA ILE A 883 26.17 32.99 -3.02
C ILE A 883 26.43 32.82 -4.52
N LEU A 884 25.55 32.11 -5.23
CA LEU A 884 25.68 31.93 -6.68
C LEU A 884 25.54 33.26 -7.42
N ALA A 885 24.67 34.17 -6.99
CA ALA A 885 24.48 35.47 -7.62
C ALA A 885 25.62 36.45 -7.35
N GLU A 886 26.17 36.46 -6.12
CA GLU A 886 27.20 37.42 -5.69
C GLU A 886 28.62 36.98 -6.04
N HIS A 887 28.88 35.67 -6.08
CA HIS A 887 30.23 35.14 -6.18
C HIS A 887 30.50 34.29 -7.43
N TYR A 888 29.48 33.98 -8.23
CA TYR A 888 29.65 33.21 -9.45
C TYR A 888 29.18 33.99 -10.68
N THR A 889 29.82 33.74 -11.81
CA THR A 889 29.43 34.26 -13.13
C THR A 889 29.03 33.12 -14.05
N VAL A 890 28.04 33.36 -14.90
CA VAL A 890 27.62 32.41 -15.93
C VAL A 890 28.68 32.35 -17.02
N SER A 891 29.38 31.22 -17.15
CA SER A 891 30.39 31.03 -18.20
C SER A 891 29.77 30.45 -19.49
N ALA A 892 28.73 29.62 -19.37
CA ALA A 892 27.97 29.07 -20.49
C ALA A 892 26.53 28.73 -20.09
N SER A 893 25.64 28.59 -21.06
CA SER A 893 24.24 28.17 -20.83
C SER A 893 23.75 27.19 -21.88
N SER A 894 22.90 26.26 -21.44
CA SER A 894 22.13 25.35 -22.26
C SER A 894 20.84 26.01 -22.73
N THR A 895 20.40 25.70 -23.95
CA THR A 895 19.09 26.13 -24.47
C THR A 895 17.91 25.53 -23.70
N ALA A 896 18.17 24.50 -22.87
CA ALA A 896 17.19 23.89 -21.98
C ALA A 896 17.28 24.41 -20.53
N GLY A 897 17.95 25.54 -20.29
CA GLY A 897 17.90 26.26 -19.01
C GLY A 897 18.90 25.80 -17.95
N LEU A 898 19.92 25.02 -18.29
CA LEU A 898 21.02 24.68 -17.38
C LEU A 898 22.19 25.67 -17.56
N LEU A 899 22.70 26.23 -16.48
CA LEU A 899 23.83 27.17 -16.48
C LEU A 899 25.10 26.47 -16.02
N LEU A 900 26.24 26.83 -16.61
CA LEU A 900 27.56 26.58 -16.05
C LEU A 900 28.03 27.86 -15.33
N LEU A 901 28.32 27.72 -14.05
CA LEU A 901 28.73 28.78 -13.15
C LEU A 901 30.18 28.56 -12.72
N GLU A 902 30.97 29.62 -12.81
CA GLU A 902 32.37 29.67 -12.36
C GLU A 902 32.56 30.81 -11.38
N ARG A 903 33.49 30.66 -10.43
CA ARG A 903 33.77 31.69 -9.42
C ARG A 903 34.21 32.98 -10.12
N ALA A 904 33.58 34.10 -9.77
CA ALA A 904 33.98 35.42 -10.24
C ALA A 904 35.43 35.69 -9.79
N LYS A 905 36.27 36.16 -10.71
CA LYS A 905 37.69 36.44 -10.46
C LYS A 905 37.93 37.68 -9.61
#